data_AF-A0A836KHP8-F1
#
_entry.id   AF-A0A836KHP8-F1
#
_cell.length_a   1.000
_cell.length_b   1.000
_cell.length_c   1.000
_cell.angle_alpha   90.00
_cell.angle_beta   90.00
_cell.angle_gamma   90.00
#
_symmetry.space_group_name_H-M   'P 1'
#
loop_
_entity.id
_entity.type
_entity.pdbx_description
1 polymer ?
#
loop_
_entity_poly.entity_id
_entity_poly.type
_entity_poly.pdbx_seq_one_letter_code
_entity_poly.pdbx_strand_id
1 'polypeptide(L)'
;MRGVLTRSVCRWVSLQNGARLADVYQLLITKKPVEYDYVAVDVNSFVGGAMRITKSVSTEQRRHKEVSRHVLSSIMLLLRRVVCRRSLLLALDGPDTLAKAYKLRTTLSTRRLEVATQRLPGTLLMRAVEERIVKAMPLGRGLVPDEVVFSGINVEGPVERKVSAWALDLACRDGARHTSKSICLIGAGELWMNVLALTPYSQGASVLHGSSDLRHITLSDSLTWLELGDDLLTGDTRILTTARTDVLLLYLLCHGCSATDLSPLSGSDFAVLIAAYHARRREAAAAVDAADGVSPFQLIQEQPGGALVLDLRALSLLFVAEKGKAAVPQSLGAVATPAAEKSLLDPNLSSPLHTSYLGHLLHSHHLFCHGEILGRSRVPAYMEAEVRMGCLGRSGAAGARASVLFAGDWIRYLHRCLQFGARYAFASDAGVELRNSTLECAPSTAAVGSGASTGPSNEEKGSANTSVLMTVAAGAAAPSSAAPAASGASGYYPFWSSAQPLTAAEYTILSTPNTSTLDALLVDYMSGSASALRSELPKTLTSPQANLQELRTSLQHLFARAAADRPHPSLCLAPSYQWSRSEKSKVWSMRYVDLGVVAKQQGVRRARGLLPGMKMQQQEPKDGAVIFDAESQTWTAQVRNPALLTASLQPEGQQRCPPADGASPSYMPAEAAGASADAAEVPTLKVLTWNVMFDRYSNQPTPLGMPGIDWCSPQRYPVLAKLIDTEDADVVGLQEVERPFAEYLAAQPWCRERYIMSCSPCSPILDPWGVLLLVRRGGRWPLQQVTHLNVPAWSGHVSLMPVATLDLAAAATRRDASSTDDGGSAGKSSKRKLAMPQRLVNVCSVHLLAPFVKANEVARTGQDQALRHVLTRQLHGDTLVMGDFNDWPSNEFLMPPETRYVECWPVIHPNDYGKTMDESNTFCKLKIEEIFFGRSDKVFLRTGTATASSLTCGVLKPVEAHLVGTQSVNTENGNQKAPAYLFPSDHYGVSMQFQVL
;
A
#
# COMPACT_ATOMS: atom_id res chain seq x y z
N MET A 1 -9.93 -44.20 2.34
CA MET A 1 -10.68 -43.07 1.74
C MET A 1 -11.35 -42.18 2.79
N ARG A 2 -12.42 -42.59 3.52
CA ARG A 2 -13.12 -41.73 4.52
C ARG A 2 -12.21 -41.00 5.54
N GLY A 3 -11.05 -41.55 5.92
CA GLY A 3 -10.10 -40.98 6.90
C GLY A 3 -9.09 -39.94 6.38
N VAL A 4 -9.29 -39.36 5.19
CA VAL A 4 -8.50 -38.23 4.66
C VAL A 4 -9.37 -37.00 4.44
N LEU A 5 -10.56 -37.17 3.86
CA LEU A 5 -11.59 -36.13 3.68
C LEU A 5 -12.23 -35.64 5.01
N THR A 6 -11.78 -36.16 6.15
CA THR A 6 -12.25 -35.82 7.51
C THR A 6 -11.16 -35.17 8.37
N ARG A 7 -10.12 -34.59 7.74
CA ARG A 7 -8.92 -34.06 8.41
C ARG A 7 -8.95 -32.56 8.70
N SER A 8 -9.49 -31.75 7.80
CA SER A 8 -9.89 -30.37 8.13
C SER A 8 -11.15 -30.41 9.00
N VAL A 9 -11.27 -29.52 9.98
CA VAL A 9 -12.43 -29.45 10.88
C VAL A 9 -13.63 -28.74 10.22
N CYS A 10 -13.39 -28.00 9.13
CA CYS A 10 -14.40 -27.52 8.20
C CYS A 10 -15.29 -28.69 7.74
N ARG A 11 -16.57 -28.66 8.15
CA ARG A 11 -17.52 -29.73 7.87
C ARG A 11 -17.99 -29.64 6.41
N TRP A 12 -17.51 -30.54 5.56
CA TRP A 12 -17.95 -30.77 4.17
C TRP A 12 -19.38 -31.39 4.11
N VAL A 13 -20.33 -30.77 4.81
CA VAL A 13 -21.71 -31.20 5.01
C VAL A 13 -22.70 -30.17 4.42
N SER A 14 -22.21 -29.02 3.94
CA SER A 14 -22.99 -28.06 3.16
C SER A 14 -23.60 -28.73 1.93
N LEU A 15 -24.92 -28.65 1.78
CA LEU A 15 -25.70 -29.31 0.74
C LEU A 15 -26.42 -28.22 -0.09
N GLN A 16 -25.76 -27.67 -1.10
CA GLN A 16 -26.44 -26.81 -2.07
C GLN A 16 -27.13 -27.70 -3.11
N ASN A 17 -28.45 -27.57 -3.22
CA ASN A 17 -29.33 -28.43 -4.05
C ASN A 17 -29.09 -29.94 -3.87
N GLY A 18 -28.79 -30.37 -2.63
CA GLY A 18 -28.53 -31.77 -2.28
C GLY A 18 -27.13 -32.30 -2.63
N ALA A 19 -26.25 -31.48 -3.23
CA ALA A 19 -24.87 -31.84 -3.54
C ALA A 19 -23.88 -31.15 -2.58
N ARG A 20 -22.87 -31.89 -2.09
CA ARG A 20 -21.79 -31.30 -1.30
C ARG A 20 -20.66 -30.84 -2.22
N LEU A 21 -19.96 -29.78 -1.85
CA LEU A 21 -18.76 -29.32 -2.55
C LEU A 21 -17.74 -30.44 -2.81
N ALA A 22 -17.61 -31.39 -1.87
CA ALA A 22 -16.72 -32.56 -2.00
C ALA A 22 -17.13 -33.57 -3.09
N ASP A 23 -18.40 -33.56 -3.53
CA ASP A 23 -18.92 -34.41 -4.62
C ASP A 23 -18.71 -33.77 -6.01
N VAL A 24 -18.52 -32.45 -6.06
CA VAL A 24 -18.18 -31.69 -7.28
C VAL A 24 -16.72 -31.92 -7.72
N TYR A 25 -15.85 -32.40 -6.81
CA TYR A 25 -14.43 -32.67 -7.08
C TYR A 25 -14.22 -33.86 -8.03
N GLN A 26 -14.00 -33.55 -9.30
CA GLN A 26 -13.75 -34.51 -10.38
C GLN A 26 -12.36 -35.16 -10.27
N LEU A 27 -12.29 -36.46 -10.56
CA LEU A 27 -11.05 -37.25 -10.50
C LEU A 27 -10.15 -36.92 -11.72
N LEU A 28 -8.91 -36.49 -11.48
CA LEU A 28 -7.97 -36.03 -12.50
C LEU A 28 -7.28 -37.23 -13.20
N ILE A 29 -8.06 -38.01 -13.97
CA ILE A 29 -7.58 -39.17 -14.74
C ILE A 29 -7.06 -38.74 -16.13
N THR A 30 -5.94 -38.03 -16.18
CA THR A 30 -5.38 -37.56 -17.46
C THR A 30 -4.20 -38.44 -17.93
N LYS A 31 -4.30 -38.98 -19.15
CA LYS A 31 -3.17 -39.67 -19.83
C LYS A 31 -2.08 -38.70 -20.30
N LYS A 32 -2.43 -37.42 -20.47
CA LYS A 32 -1.54 -36.28 -20.75
C LYS A 32 -1.39 -35.42 -19.48
N PRO A 33 -0.31 -34.65 -19.32
CA PRO A 33 -0.28 -33.60 -18.30
C PRO A 33 -1.37 -32.55 -18.54
N VAL A 34 -1.78 -31.86 -17.48
CA VAL A 34 -2.60 -30.65 -17.55
C VAL A 34 -1.70 -29.46 -17.26
N GLU A 35 -1.84 -28.39 -18.03
CA GLU A 35 -0.91 -27.26 -18.01
C GLU A 35 -1.60 -25.98 -17.51
N TYR A 36 -0.92 -25.25 -16.63
CA TYR A 36 -1.38 -23.96 -16.09
C TYR A 36 -0.28 -22.90 -16.22
N ASP A 37 -0.64 -21.63 -16.40
CA ASP A 37 0.35 -20.54 -16.36
C ASP A 37 1.01 -20.44 -14.98
N TYR A 38 0.21 -20.56 -13.92
CA TYR A 38 0.63 -20.40 -12.53
C TYR A 38 0.20 -21.61 -11.70
N VAL A 39 1.11 -22.11 -10.86
CA VAL A 39 0.84 -23.22 -9.94
C VAL A 39 1.32 -22.85 -8.54
N ALA A 40 0.49 -23.03 -7.53
CA ALA A 40 0.90 -22.96 -6.13
C ALA A 40 0.73 -24.32 -5.45
N VAL A 41 1.66 -24.66 -4.55
CA VAL A 41 1.65 -25.93 -3.82
C VAL A 41 1.81 -25.68 -2.31
N ASP A 42 0.81 -26.08 -1.54
CA ASP A 42 0.91 -26.27 -0.09
C ASP A 42 1.77 -27.52 0.20
N VAL A 43 3.00 -27.29 0.64
CA VAL A 43 3.97 -28.34 0.96
C VAL A 43 3.57 -29.10 2.23
N ASN A 44 2.79 -28.48 3.15
CA ASN A 44 2.41 -29.08 4.43
C ASN A 44 1.47 -30.29 4.24
N SER A 45 0.61 -30.27 3.21
CA SER A 45 -0.28 -31.39 2.84
C SER A 45 0.48 -32.72 2.66
N PHE A 46 1.69 -32.69 2.08
CA PHE A 46 2.51 -33.86 1.81
C PHE A 46 3.18 -34.43 3.07
N VAL A 47 3.52 -33.59 4.04
CA VAL A 47 4.25 -33.97 5.26
C VAL A 47 3.47 -35.03 6.05
N GLY A 48 2.15 -34.85 6.21
CA GLY A 48 1.26 -35.81 6.86
C GLY A 48 1.00 -37.10 6.05
N GLY A 49 1.44 -37.16 4.79
CA GLY A 49 1.60 -38.39 4.01
C GLY A 49 2.89 -39.10 4.39
N ALA A 50 4.01 -38.41 4.17
CA ALA A 50 5.36 -38.91 4.39
C ALA A 50 5.59 -39.43 5.83
N MET A 51 5.18 -38.70 6.87
CA MET A 51 5.33 -39.12 8.28
C MET A 51 4.70 -40.49 8.59
N ARG A 52 3.66 -40.91 7.85
CA ARG A 52 3.02 -42.22 8.02
C ARG A 52 3.80 -43.35 7.34
N ILE A 53 4.43 -43.05 6.20
CA ILE A 53 5.29 -44.00 5.48
C ILE A 53 6.56 -44.27 6.30
N THR A 54 7.16 -43.23 6.87
CA THR A 54 8.42 -43.30 7.63
C THR A 54 8.26 -43.76 9.08
N LYS A 55 7.09 -44.26 9.50
CA LYS A 55 6.80 -44.55 10.92
C LYS A 55 7.70 -45.63 11.53
N SER A 56 8.28 -46.50 10.71
CA SER A 56 9.20 -47.59 11.11
C SER A 56 10.67 -47.15 11.23
N VAL A 57 11.03 -45.90 10.91
CA VAL A 57 12.41 -45.42 10.99
C VAL A 57 12.80 -45.17 12.45
N SER A 58 13.80 -45.91 12.94
CA SER A 58 14.14 -46.01 14.36
C SER A 58 14.65 -44.71 15.01
N THR A 59 15.46 -43.91 14.32
CA THR A 59 15.99 -42.65 14.87
C THR A 59 15.29 -41.42 14.27
N GLU A 60 14.96 -40.46 15.12
CA GLU A 60 14.17 -39.28 14.76
C GLU A 60 14.83 -38.42 13.68
N GLN A 61 16.14 -38.17 13.80
CA GLN A 61 16.90 -37.45 12.77
C GLN A 61 16.87 -38.16 11.39
N ARG A 62 16.93 -39.50 11.37
CA ARG A 62 16.80 -40.28 10.14
C ARG A 62 15.36 -40.22 9.61
N ARG A 63 14.36 -40.26 10.50
CA ARG A 63 12.94 -40.10 10.17
C ARG A 63 12.67 -38.76 9.49
N HIS A 64 13.21 -37.66 10.01
CA HIS A 64 13.07 -36.33 9.41
C HIS A 64 13.74 -36.24 8.02
N LYS A 65 14.95 -36.80 7.87
CA LYS A 65 15.66 -36.90 6.57
C LYS A 65 14.91 -37.75 5.55
N GLU A 66 14.15 -38.76 5.99
CA GLU A 66 13.30 -39.61 5.15
C GLU A 66 11.99 -38.91 4.76
N VAL A 67 11.33 -38.23 5.71
CA VAL A 67 10.12 -37.44 5.44
C VAL A 67 10.40 -36.35 4.40
N SER A 68 11.50 -35.61 4.52
CA SER A 68 11.82 -34.57 3.54
C SER A 68 12.11 -35.10 2.15
N ARG A 69 12.72 -36.30 2.04
CA ARG A 69 12.89 -36.99 0.75
C ARG A 69 11.54 -37.34 0.13
N HIS A 70 10.62 -37.95 0.90
CA HIS A 70 9.30 -38.30 0.40
C HIS A 70 8.47 -37.08 -0.02
N VAL A 71 8.52 -35.98 0.73
CA VAL A 71 7.82 -34.72 0.36
C VAL A 71 8.32 -34.20 -0.99
N LEU A 72 9.64 -34.07 -1.19
CA LEU A 72 10.22 -33.62 -2.46
C LEU A 72 9.83 -34.57 -3.61
N SER A 73 9.93 -35.89 -3.43
CA SER A 73 9.56 -36.87 -4.44
C SER A 73 8.07 -36.79 -4.84
N SER A 74 7.17 -36.56 -3.88
CA SER A 74 5.73 -36.38 -4.17
C SER A 74 5.46 -35.11 -4.97
N ILE A 75 6.13 -33.99 -4.63
CA ILE A 75 6.01 -32.73 -5.39
C ILE A 75 6.55 -32.92 -6.82
N MET A 76 7.69 -33.58 -7.00
CA MET A 76 8.23 -33.88 -8.33
C MET A 76 7.34 -34.82 -9.15
N LEU A 77 6.61 -35.75 -8.50
CA LEU A 77 5.65 -36.62 -9.19
C LEU A 77 4.35 -35.88 -9.56
N LEU A 78 3.93 -34.93 -8.73
CA LEU A 78 2.79 -34.05 -8.99
C LEU A 78 3.07 -33.11 -10.18
N LEU A 79 4.23 -32.45 -10.20
CA LEU A 79 4.60 -31.50 -11.27
C LEU A 79 4.82 -32.17 -12.64
N ARG A 80 4.93 -33.50 -12.70
CA ARG A 80 4.86 -34.29 -13.96
C ARG A 80 3.44 -34.44 -14.51
N ARG A 81 2.41 -34.19 -13.70
CA ARG A 81 0.98 -34.29 -14.06
C ARG A 81 0.33 -32.93 -14.18
N VAL A 82 0.71 -31.98 -13.32
CA VAL A 82 0.28 -30.58 -13.34
C VAL A 82 1.48 -29.71 -13.67
N VAL A 83 1.63 -29.36 -14.95
CA VAL A 83 2.77 -28.62 -15.47
C VAL A 83 2.54 -27.13 -15.30
N CYS A 84 3.50 -26.43 -14.70
CA CYS A 84 3.51 -24.97 -14.61
C CYS A 84 4.28 -24.37 -15.80
N ARG A 85 3.73 -23.34 -16.45
CA ARG A 85 4.36 -22.67 -17.60
C ARG A 85 5.15 -21.40 -17.24
N ARG A 86 4.73 -20.61 -16.23
CA ARG A 86 5.34 -19.30 -15.93
C ARG A 86 5.90 -19.14 -14.51
N SER A 87 5.10 -19.39 -13.48
CA SER A 87 5.49 -19.14 -12.09
C SER A 87 4.99 -20.23 -11.15
N LEU A 88 5.90 -20.90 -10.45
CA LEU A 88 5.62 -21.93 -9.46
C LEU A 88 5.85 -21.40 -8.05
N LEU A 89 4.81 -21.34 -7.21
CA LEU A 89 4.95 -21.14 -5.76
C LEU A 89 4.98 -22.50 -5.05
N LEU A 90 5.99 -22.70 -4.20
CA LEU A 90 6.00 -23.72 -3.16
C LEU A 90 5.92 -22.99 -1.81
N ALA A 91 4.92 -23.31 -0.98
CA ALA A 91 4.70 -22.62 0.29
C ALA A 91 4.60 -23.61 1.47
N LEU A 92 5.26 -23.27 2.57
CA LEU A 92 5.12 -23.90 3.89
C LEU A 92 4.33 -23.00 4.83
N ASP A 93 3.76 -23.57 5.88
CA ASP A 93 3.15 -22.77 6.96
C ASP A 93 4.25 -22.03 7.73
N GLY A 94 4.02 -20.74 7.95
CA GLY A 94 4.87 -19.85 8.73
C GLY A 94 4.41 -19.69 10.19
N PRO A 95 5.08 -18.81 10.96
CA PRO A 95 4.55 -18.32 12.22
C PRO A 95 3.25 -17.55 11.98
N ASP A 96 2.21 -17.89 12.73
CA ASP A 96 0.85 -17.39 12.55
C ASP A 96 0.48 -16.38 13.66
N THR A 97 -0.81 -16.10 13.86
CA THR A 97 -1.31 -15.20 14.91
C THR A 97 -1.10 -15.72 16.34
N LEU A 98 -1.08 -14.79 17.31
CA LEU A 98 -1.19 -15.13 18.74
C LEU A 98 -2.51 -15.83 19.07
N ALA A 99 -3.59 -15.57 18.35
CA ALA A 99 -4.87 -16.27 18.51
C ALA A 99 -4.77 -17.77 18.23
N LYS A 100 -4.07 -18.14 17.14
CA LYS A 100 -3.82 -19.54 16.77
C LYS A 100 -2.84 -20.21 17.75
N ALA A 101 -1.79 -19.51 18.16
CA ALA A 101 -0.88 -20.00 19.20
C ALA A 101 -1.60 -20.23 20.54
N TYR A 102 -2.49 -19.33 20.95
CA TYR A 102 -3.34 -19.47 22.14
C TYR A 102 -4.21 -20.72 22.05
N LYS A 103 -4.92 -20.91 20.94
CA LYS A 103 -5.81 -22.07 20.75
C LYS A 103 -5.04 -23.38 20.73
N LEU A 104 -3.88 -23.44 20.07
CA LEU A 104 -2.99 -24.60 20.06
C LEU A 104 -2.42 -24.93 21.44
N ARG A 105 -2.08 -23.90 22.25
CA ARG A 105 -1.59 -24.05 23.63
C ARG A 105 -2.65 -24.58 24.59
N THR A 106 -3.89 -24.10 24.45
CA THR A 106 -4.96 -24.32 25.43
C THR A 106 -5.90 -25.47 25.07
N THR A 107 -5.92 -25.91 23.81
CA THR A 107 -6.65 -27.13 23.41
C THR A 107 -6.06 -28.36 24.10
N LEU A 108 -6.91 -29.16 24.74
CA LEU A 108 -6.52 -30.42 25.37
C LEU A 108 -5.72 -31.31 24.41
N SER A 109 -4.62 -31.91 24.89
CA SER A 109 -3.77 -32.73 24.05
C SER A 109 -4.54 -33.89 23.44
N THR A 110 -4.40 -34.04 22.13
CA THR A 110 -4.90 -35.19 21.39
C THR A 110 -3.85 -35.60 20.37
N ARG A 111 -3.89 -36.86 19.95
CA ARG A 111 -3.07 -37.38 18.84
C ARG A 111 -3.23 -36.61 17.52
N ARG A 112 -4.29 -35.81 17.35
CA ARG A 112 -4.42 -34.87 16.22
C ARG A 112 -3.57 -33.61 16.43
N LEU A 113 -3.64 -33.02 17.63
CA LEU A 113 -2.86 -31.85 18.03
C LEU A 113 -1.35 -32.17 18.05
N GLU A 114 -0.94 -33.33 18.58
CA GLU A 114 0.45 -33.80 18.57
C GLU A 114 1.05 -33.90 17.14
N VAL A 115 0.24 -34.32 16.16
CA VAL A 115 0.63 -34.39 14.74
C VAL A 115 0.54 -33.01 14.06
N ALA A 116 -0.12 -32.02 14.67
CA ALA A 116 -0.05 -30.62 14.24
C ALA A 116 1.19 -29.93 14.83
N THR A 117 1.48 -30.08 16.13
CA THR A 117 2.63 -29.43 16.80
C THR A 117 3.97 -29.91 16.23
N GLN A 118 4.09 -31.19 15.84
CA GLN A 118 5.27 -31.70 15.12
C GLN A 118 5.53 -31.00 13.77
N ARG A 119 4.52 -30.37 13.17
CA ARG A 119 4.59 -29.65 11.89
C ARG A 119 4.60 -28.12 12.04
N LEU A 120 4.83 -27.60 13.26
CA LEU A 120 5.04 -26.17 13.48
C LEU A 120 6.33 -25.68 12.78
N PRO A 121 6.39 -24.42 12.32
CA PRO A 121 7.48 -23.91 11.48
C PRO A 121 8.87 -24.01 12.11
N GLY A 122 8.98 -23.87 13.44
CA GLY A 122 10.26 -23.94 14.14
C GLY A 122 10.83 -25.36 14.31
N THR A 123 10.08 -26.43 14.04
CA THR A 123 10.55 -27.79 14.35
C THR A 123 11.69 -28.24 13.42
N LEU A 124 12.54 -29.14 13.93
CA LEU A 124 13.58 -29.81 13.15
C LEU A 124 13.02 -30.57 11.94
N LEU A 125 11.77 -31.03 12.00
CA LEU A 125 11.10 -31.69 10.87
C LEU A 125 10.85 -30.71 9.72
N MET A 126 10.28 -29.54 10.02
CA MET A 126 9.90 -28.57 8.99
C MET A 126 11.14 -27.88 8.40
N ARG A 127 12.15 -27.55 9.22
CA ARG A 127 13.50 -27.17 8.75
C ARG A 127 14.10 -28.20 7.79
N ALA A 128 14.05 -29.49 8.13
CA ALA A 128 14.57 -30.55 7.26
C ALA A 128 13.79 -30.73 5.94
N VAL A 129 12.52 -30.32 5.88
CA VAL A 129 11.71 -30.26 4.65
C VAL A 129 12.11 -29.04 3.81
N GLU A 130 12.19 -27.86 4.41
CA GLU A 130 12.63 -26.62 3.74
C GLU A 130 14.03 -26.75 3.15
N GLU A 131 15.03 -27.13 3.96
CA GLU A 131 16.40 -27.35 3.51
C GLU A 131 16.46 -28.30 2.32
N ARG A 132 15.64 -29.36 2.31
CA ARG A 132 15.63 -30.35 1.23
C ARG A 132 15.13 -29.76 -0.08
N ILE A 133 14.10 -28.92 -0.03
CA ILE A 133 13.51 -28.30 -1.21
C ILE A 133 14.43 -27.20 -1.73
N VAL A 134 14.94 -26.33 -0.86
CA VAL A 134 15.88 -25.25 -1.23
C VAL A 134 17.18 -25.82 -1.81
N LYS A 135 17.76 -26.88 -1.21
CA LYS A 135 18.95 -27.57 -1.74
C LYS A 135 18.69 -28.40 -3.02
N ALA A 136 17.43 -28.52 -3.45
CA ALA A 136 17.04 -29.15 -4.71
C ALA A 136 16.63 -28.12 -5.79
N MET A 137 16.81 -26.82 -5.54
CA MET A 137 16.50 -25.77 -6.51
C MET A 137 17.69 -25.40 -7.41
N PRO A 138 17.46 -25.11 -8.71
CA PRO A 138 16.21 -25.34 -9.44
C PRO A 138 15.96 -26.85 -9.64
N LEU A 139 14.69 -27.28 -9.59
CA LEU A 139 14.33 -28.68 -9.80
C LEU A 139 14.78 -29.18 -11.19
N GLY A 140 14.87 -30.50 -11.36
CA GLY A 140 15.46 -31.13 -12.55
C GLY A 140 14.88 -30.66 -13.89
N ARG A 141 15.74 -30.62 -14.93
CA ARG A 141 15.42 -30.14 -16.29
C ARG A 141 14.07 -30.67 -16.79
N GLY A 142 13.19 -29.77 -17.24
CA GLY A 142 11.89 -30.09 -17.83
C GLY A 142 10.69 -30.04 -16.87
N LEU A 143 10.89 -29.77 -15.58
CA LEU A 143 9.79 -29.67 -14.58
C LEU A 143 9.61 -28.26 -14.00
N VAL A 144 10.27 -27.25 -14.59
CA VAL A 144 10.39 -25.92 -13.99
C VAL A 144 10.07 -24.83 -15.01
N PRO A 145 9.15 -23.90 -14.70
CA PRO A 145 8.91 -22.71 -15.50
C PRO A 145 10.03 -21.67 -15.31
N ASP A 146 9.94 -20.50 -15.94
CA ASP A 146 10.98 -19.46 -15.84
C ASP A 146 11.07 -18.75 -14.47
N GLU A 147 10.06 -18.87 -13.60
CA GLU A 147 10.09 -18.39 -12.20
C GLU A 147 9.68 -19.48 -11.20
N VAL A 148 10.46 -19.64 -10.13
CA VAL A 148 10.07 -20.41 -8.93
C VAL A 148 10.18 -19.52 -7.71
N VAL A 149 9.15 -19.50 -6.87
CA VAL A 149 9.15 -18.86 -5.56
C VAL A 149 8.99 -19.94 -4.48
N PHE A 150 9.80 -19.90 -3.44
CA PHE A 150 9.67 -20.75 -2.26
C PHE A 150 9.46 -19.87 -1.02
N SER A 151 8.29 -20.01 -0.38
CA SER A 151 7.93 -19.29 0.84
C SER A 151 8.06 -20.22 2.04
N GLY A 152 9.20 -20.14 2.72
CA GLY A 152 9.61 -21.03 3.80
C GLY A 152 8.88 -20.82 5.12
N ILE A 153 9.31 -21.57 6.13
CA ILE A 153 8.79 -21.62 7.51
C ILE A 153 9.04 -20.33 8.28
N ASN A 154 10.04 -19.54 7.87
CA ASN A 154 10.40 -18.25 8.47
C ASN A 154 9.69 -17.06 7.83
N VAL A 155 8.97 -17.28 6.72
CA VAL A 155 8.08 -16.28 6.12
C VAL A 155 6.75 -16.31 6.88
N GLU A 156 6.23 -15.16 7.27
CA GLU A 156 5.04 -15.04 8.13
C GLU A 156 3.74 -15.65 7.51
N GLY A 157 2.93 -16.28 8.35
CA GLY A 157 1.55 -16.67 8.08
C GLY A 157 1.35 -18.04 7.41
N PRO A 158 0.09 -18.50 7.33
CA PRO A 158 -0.27 -19.79 6.75
C PRO A 158 -0.20 -19.76 5.22
N VAL A 159 -0.23 -20.92 4.57
CA VAL A 159 -0.14 -21.00 3.10
C VAL A 159 -1.23 -20.21 2.37
N GLU A 160 -2.47 -20.16 2.88
CA GLU A 160 -3.56 -19.39 2.29
C GLU A 160 -3.20 -17.90 2.14
N ARG A 161 -2.51 -17.31 3.14
CA ARG A 161 -2.02 -15.93 3.09
C ARG A 161 -0.96 -15.77 2.01
N LYS A 162 0.04 -16.66 2.01
CA LYS A 162 1.19 -16.65 1.08
C LYS A 162 0.76 -16.82 -0.38
N VAL A 163 -0.23 -17.69 -0.62
CA VAL A 163 -0.86 -17.92 -1.92
C VAL A 163 -1.59 -16.68 -2.42
N SER A 164 -2.45 -16.05 -1.60
CA SER A 164 -3.13 -14.82 -2.03
C SER A 164 -2.15 -13.67 -2.26
N ALA A 165 -1.17 -13.48 -1.39
CA ALA A 165 -0.13 -12.46 -1.54
C ALA A 165 0.67 -12.62 -2.86
N TRP A 166 1.12 -13.84 -3.16
CA TRP A 166 1.82 -14.16 -4.42
C TRP A 166 0.94 -14.03 -5.66
N ALA A 167 -0.31 -14.52 -5.62
CA ALA A 167 -1.21 -14.44 -6.77
C ALA A 167 -1.62 -12.98 -7.06
N LEU A 168 -1.77 -12.13 -6.04
CA LEU A 168 -1.98 -10.70 -6.24
C LEU A 168 -0.72 -10.01 -6.77
N ASP A 169 0.49 -10.38 -6.32
CA ASP A 169 1.76 -9.92 -6.89
C ASP A 169 1.98 -10.37 -8.35
N LEU A 170 1.40 -11.49 -8.78
CA LEU A 170 1.39 -11.91 -10.18
C LEU A 170 0.36 -11.12 -10.99
N ALA A 171 -0.84 -10.92 -10.46
CA ALA A 171 -1.86 -10.05 -11.06
C ALA A 171 -1.34 -8.60 -11.26
N CYS A 172 -0.48 -8.09 -10.37
CA CYS A 172 0.28 -6.86 -10.61
C CYS A 172 1.02 -6.92 -11.95
N ARG A 173 1.87 -7.93 -12.15
CA ARG A 173 2.79 -8.00 -13.29
C ARG A 173 2.06 -8.16 -14.61
N ASP A 174 0.87 -8.77 -14.58
CA ASP A 174 0.01 -8.96 -15.73
C ASP A 174 -0.73 -7.68 -16.17
N GLY A 175 -0.77 -6.65 -15.33
CA GLY A 175 -1.28 -5.31 -15.68
C GLY A 175 -2.78 -5.20 -15.95
N ALA A 176 -3.53 -6.30 -15.84
CA ALA A 176 -4.93 -6.41 -16.23
C ALA A 176 -5.87 -6.48 -15.02
N ARG A 177 -7.09 -5.95 -15.14
CA ARG A 177 -8.15 -6.05 -14.11
C ARG A 177 -8.55 -7.51 -13.85
N HIS A 178 -8.53 -8.33 -14.90
CA HIS A 178 -8.58 -9.79 -14.81
C HIS A 178 -7.49 -10.36 -15.72
N THR A 179 -6.73 -11.34 -15.24
CA THR A 179 -5.72 -12.04 -16.06
C THR A 179 -6.37 -13.23 -16.77
N SER A 180 -6.05 -13.39 -18.06
CA SER A 180 -6.46 -14.53 -18.88
C SER A 180 -5.65 -15.80 -18.59
N LYS A 181 -4.62 -15.68 -17.75
CA LYS A 181 -3.72 -16.77 -17.37
C LYS A 181 -4.34 -17.68 -16.32
N SER A 182 -4.14 -18.97 -16.47
CA SER A 182 -4.75 -19.97 -15.59
C SER A 182 -3.93 -20.20 -14.31
N ILE A 183 -4.61 -20.33 -13.16
CA ILE A 183 -4.00 -20.55 -11.85
C ILE A 183 -4.52 -21.84 -11.20
N CYS A 184 -3.59 -22.68 -10.74
CA CYS A 184 -3.89 -23.95 -10.08
C CYS A 184 -3.32 -23.96 -8.65
N LEU A 185 -4.17 -24.13 -7.65
CA LEU A 185 -3.80 -24.20 -6.23
C LEU A 185 -3.89 -25.65 -5.75
N ILE A 186 -2.77 -26.23 -5.29
CA ILE A 186 -2.66 -27.66 -4.97
C ILE A 186 -2.35 -27.84 -3.48
N GLY A 187 -3.21 -28.52 -2.72
CA GLY A 187 -3.01 -28.60 -1.27
C GLY A 187 -4.18 -29.06 -0.42
N ALA A 188 -4.29 -28.46 0.77
CA ALA A 188 -5.47 -28.50 1.63
C ALA A 188 -6.72 -27.94 0.92
N GLY A 189 -7.91 -28.41 1.33
CA GLY A 189 -9.17 -28.02 0.72
C GLY A 189 -9.58 -26.58 1.00
N GLU A 190 -9.03 -25.97 2.05
CA GLU A 190 -9.16 -24.55 2.34
C GLU A 190 -8.64 -23.64 1.20
N LEU A 191 -7.70 -24.09 0.36
CA LEU A 191 -7.23 -23.34 -0.82
C LEU A 191 -8.31 -23.09 -1.89
N TRP A 192 -9.44 -23.81 -1.85
CA TRP A 192 -10.60 -23.49 -2.67
C TRP A 192 -11.15 -22.08 -2.36
N MET A 193 -11.06 -21.63 -1.10
CA MET A 193 -11.43 -20.25 -0.73
C MET A 193 -10.50 -19.21 -1.36
N ASN A 194 -9.21 -19.51 -1.54
CA ASN A 194 -8.31 -18.66 -2.33
C ASN A 194 -8.76 -18.60 -3.81
N VAL A 195 -9.16 -19.72 -4.43
CA VAL A 195 -9.70 -19.70 -5.81
C VAL A 195 -10.94 -18.81 -5.92
N LEU A 196 -11.85 -18.88 -4.95
CA LEU A 196 -13.03 -18.01 -4.90
C LEU A 196 -12.65 -16.53 -4.71
N ALA A 197 -11.74 -16.24 -3.77
CA ALA A 197 -11.34 -14.88 -3.37
C ALA A 197 -10.40 -14.14 -4.35
N LEU A 198 -9.66 -14.87 -5.19
CA LEU A 198 -8.74 -14.32 -6.18
C LEU A 198 -9.49 -13.81 -7.42
N THR A 199 -10.23 -12.71 -7.23
CA THR A 199 -11.08 -12.06 -8.25
C THR A 199 -10.37 -11.56 -9.52
N PRO A 200 -9.05 -11.26 -9.54
CA PRO A 200 -8.32 -11.05 -10.79
C PRO A 200 -8.24 -12.29 -11.68
N TYR A 201 -8.50 -13.50 -11.16
CA TYR A 201 -8.43 -14.73 -11.92
C TYR A 201 -9.84 -15.22 -12.30
N SER A 202 -10.06 -15.41 -13.61
CA SER A 202 -11.26 -16.05 -14.18
C SER A 202 -11.05 -17.54 -14.47
N GLN A 203 -9.80 -17.98 -14.67
CA GLN A 203 -9.43 -19.38 -14.89
C GLN A 203 -8.68 -19.96 -13.69
N GLY A 204 -9.42 -20.24 -12.61
CA GLY A 204 -8.88 -20.88 -11.40
C GLY A 204 -9.18 -22.38 -11.32
N ALA A 205 -8.32 -23.13 -10.63
CA ALA A 205 -8.57 -24.52 -10.23
C ALA A 205 -7.99 -24.80 -8.83
N SER A 206 -8.68 -25.64 -8.06
CA SER A 206 -8.20 -26.21 -6.79
C SER A 206 -7.98 -27.72 -6.97
N VAL A 207 -6.84 -28.23 -6.51
CA VAL A 207 -6.45 -29.65 -6.64
C VAL A 207 -6.13 -30.25 -5.27
N LEU A 208 -6.87 -31.30 -4.90
CA LEU A 208 -6.66 -32.08 -3.69
C LEU A 208 -5.70 -33.24 -3.97
N HIS A 209 -4.63 -33.33 -3.17
CA HIS A 209 -3.71 -34.48 -3.19
C HIS A 209 -4.21 -35.60 -2.27
N GLY A 210 -4.85 -36.61 -2.85
CA GLY A 210 -5.17 -37.87 -2.17
C GLY A 210 -3.94 -38.80 -2.08
N SER A 211 -4.07 -39.89 -1.33
CA SER A 211 -2.99 -40.89 -1.15
C SER A 211 -2.72 -41.76 -2.39
N SER A 212 -3.47 -41.55 -3.47
CA SER A 212 -3.56 -42.42 -4.65
C SER A 212 -4.18 -41.68 -5.84
N ASP A 213 -5.18 -40.85 -5.54
CA ASP A 213 -5.94 -40.01 -6.47
C ASP A 213 -5.51 -38.54 -6.39
N LEU A 214 -5.54 -37.83 -7.52
CA LEU A 214 -5.61 -36.37 -7.58
C LEU A 214 -7.04 -36.00 -7.96
N ARG A 215 -7.66 -35.07 -7.24
CA ARG A 215 -9.00 -34.55 -7.58
C ARG A 215 -8.92 -33.06 -7.80
N HIS A 216 -9.77 -32.53 -8.67
CA HIS A 216 -9.80 -31.11 -8.98
C HIS A 216 -11.22 -30.56 -9.08
N ILE A 217 -11.35 -29.27 -8.89
CA ILE A 217 -12.55 -28.48 -9.16
C ILE A 217 -12.09 -27.17 -9.82
N THR A 218 -12.75 -26.74 -10.90
CA THR A 218 -12.46 -25.44 -11.51
C THR A 218 -13.25 -24.32 -10.81
N LEU A 219 -12.88 -23.08 -11.07
CA LEU A 219 -13.70 -21.92 -10.69
C LEU A 219 -15.07 -21.98 -11.39
N SER A 220 -15.16 -22.49 -12.62
CA SER A 220 -16.44 -22.66 -13.31
C SER A 220 -17.35 -23.65 -12.59
N ASP A 221 -16.85 -24.84 -12.23
CA ASP A 221 -17.61 -25.83 -11.45
C ASP A 221 -18.06 -25.25 -10.10
N SER A 222 -17.18 -24.45 -9.48
CA SER A 222 -17.46 -23.80 -8.19
C SER A 222 -18.55 -22.72 -8.31
N LEU A 223 -18.53 -21.91 -9.37
CA LEU A 223 -19.57 -20.91 -9.62
C LEU A 223 -20.90 -21.57 -9.97
N THR A 224 -20.90 -22.66 -10.75
CA THR A 224 -22.12 -23.44 -11.02
C THR A 224 -22.71 -24.04 -9.74
N TRP A 225 -21.88 -24.63 -8.86
CA TRP A 225 -22.35 -25.17 -7.56
C TRP A 225 -22.92 -24.08 -6.65
N LEU A 226 -22.37 -22.85 -6.70
CA LEU A 226 -22.82 -21.69 -5.93
C LEU A 226 -24.05 -20.96 -6.51
N GLU A 227 -24.62 -21.40 -7.64
CA GLU A 227 -25.65 -20.67 -8.41
C GLU A 227 -25.20 -19.26 -8.87
N LEU A 228 -23.91 -19.14 -9.23
CA LEU A 228 -23.28 -17.96 -9.84
C LEU A 228 -22.95 -18.18 -11.34
N GLY A 229 -23.53 -19.22 -11.95
CA GLY A 229 -23.34 -19.54 -13.37
C GLY A 229 -23.91 -18.47 -14.31
N ASP A 230 -25.07 -17.92 -13.98
CA ASP A 230 -25.73 -16.89 -14.80
C ASP A 230 -24.93 -15.58 -14.80
N ASP A 231 -24.35 -15.19 -13.65
CA ASP A 231 -23.43 -14.04 -13.56
C ASP A 231 -22.23 -14.18 -14.49
N LEU A 232 -21.67 -15.40 -14.60
CA LEU A 232 -20.57 -15.70 -15.52
C LEU A 232 -21.00 -15.58 -16.99
N LEU A 233 -22.26 -15.87 -17.31
CA LEU A 233 -22.83 -15.71 -18.66
C LEU A 233 -23.15 -14.24 -19.01
N THR A 234 -23.42 -13.37 -18.04
CA THR A 234 -23.62 -11.92 -18.32
C THR A 234 -22.37 -11.23 -18.88
N GLY A 235 -21.18 -11.76 -18.60
CA GLY A 235 -19.90 -11.13 -18.91
C GLY A 235 -19.53 -9.94 -18.00
N ASP A 236 -20.41 -9.49 -17.10
CA ASP A 236 -20.06 -8.42 -16.14
C ASP A 236 -19.17 -8.97 -15.02
N THR A 237 -17.86 -8.77 -15.21
CA THR A 237 -16.84 -9.21 -14.25
C THR A 237 -16.90 -8.46 -12.91
N ARG A 238 -17.56 -7.29 -12.83
CA ARG A 238 -17.79 -6.55 -11.58
C ARG A 238 -18.89 -7.22 -10.76
N ILE A 239 -20.02 -7.57 -11.38
CA ILE A 239 -21.11 -8.30 -10.69
C ILE A 239 -20.57 -9.63 -10.14
N LEU A 240 -19.86 -10.39 -10.98
CA LEU A 240 -19.24 -11.66 -10.57
C LEU A 240 -18.16 -11.46 -9.47
N THR A 241 -17.41 -10.36 -9.50
CA THR A 241 -16.39 -10.03 -8.47
C THR A 241 -17.02 -9.71 -7.11
N THR A 242 -18.12 -8.94 -7.10
CA THR A 242 -18.88 -8.64 -5.88
C THR A 242 -19.52 -9.93 -5.34
N ALA A 243 -20.20 -10.71 -6.18
CA ALA A 243 -20.85 -11.94 -5.75
C ALA A 243 -19.87 -12.97 -5.18
N ARG A 244 -18.70 -13.19 -5.82
CA ARG A 244 -17.61 -14.01 -5.26
C ARG A 244 -17.13 -13.52 -3.90
N THR A 245 -17.07 -12.20 -3.70
CA THR A 245 -16.60 -11.56 -2.46
C THR A 245 -17.63 -11.70 -1.33
N ASP A 246 -18.93 -11.55 -1.62
CA ASP A 246 -20.03 -11.74 -0.66
C ASP A 246 -20.21 -13.21 -0.26
N VAL A 247 -20.22 -14.13 -1.24
CA VAL A 247 -20.45 -15.56 -0.98
C VAL A 247 -19.31 -16.18 -0.18
N LEU A 248 -18.08 -15.68 -0.33
CA LEU A 248 -16.96 -16.01 0.55
C LEU A 248 -17.23 -15.62 2.02
N LEU A 249 -17.83 -14.46 2.28
CA LEU A 249 -18.19 -14.04 3.64
C LEU A 249 -19.24 -14.99 4.24
N LEU A 250 -20.28 -15.33 3.48
CA LEU A 250 -21.32 -16.27 3.90
C LEU A 250 -20.75 -17.67 4.18
N TYR A 251 -19.81 -18.13 3.35
CA TYR A 251 -19.15 -19.42 3.54
C TYR A 251 -18.30 -19.44 4.82
N LEU A 252 -17.49 -18.40 5.05
CA LEU A 252 -16.69 -18.24 6.28
C LEU A 252 -17.56 -18.14 7.53
N LEU A 253 -18.72 -17.47 7.43
CA LEU A 253 -19.69 -17.34 8.52
C LEU A 253 -20.28 -18.70 8.92
N CYS A 254 -20.66 -19.54 7.96
CA CYS A 254 -21.26 -20.86 8.21
C CYS A 254 -20.26 -21.98 8.52
N HIS A 255 -19.05 -21.92 7.98
CA HIS A 255 -18.08 -23.04 8.04
C HIS A 255 -16.80 -22.73 8.82
N GLY A 256 -16.59 -21.47 9.19
CA GLY A 256 -15.36 -21.02 9.84
C GLY A 256 -14.14 -21.06 8.91
N CYS A 257 -12.95 -20.97 9.48
CA CYS A 257 -11.70 -21.05 8.74
C CYS A 257 -10.58 -21.60 9.64
N SER A 258 -9.94 -22.71 9.24
CA SER A 258 -8.82 -23.29 9.99
C SER A 258 -7.52 -22.49 9.87
N ALA A 259 -7.33 -21.74 8.78
CA ALA A 259 -6.15 -20.90 8.57
C ALA A 259 -6.07 -19.76 9.60
N THR A 260 -7.21 -19.19 10.00
CA THR A 260 -7.31 -18.14 11.05
C THR A 260 -7.85 -18.66 12.39
N ASP A 261 -8.27 -19.93 12.44
CA ASP A 261 -8.91 -20.55 13.59
C ASP A 261 -10.29 -19.97 13.98
N LEU A 262 -10.97 -19.32 13.03
CA LEU A 262 -12.35 -18.85 13.11
C LEU A 262 -13.33 -20.03 13.27
N SER A 263 -14.10 -20.04 14.36
CA SER A 263 -15.17 -21.00 14.63
C SER A 263 -16.45 -20.64 13.82
N PRO A 264 -17.24 -21.60 13.31
CA PRO A 264 -18.48 -21.31 12.57
C PRO A 264 -19.60 -20.72 13.44
N LEU A 265 -20.42 -19.83 12.87
CA LEU A 265 -21.61 -19.28 13.54
C LEU A 265 -22.67 -20.39 13.70
N SER A 266 -23.09 -20.64 14.94
CA SER A 266 -23.90 -21.82 15.25
C SER A 266 -25.39 -21.57 15.02
N GLY A 267 -26.05 -22.59 14.46
CA GLY A 267 -27.42 -22.46 13.96
C GLY A 267 -27.55 -21.63 12.69
N SER A 268 -26.43 -21.29 12.02
CA SER A 268 -26.46 -20.83 10.63
C SER A 268 -26.40 -22.02 9.68
N ASP A 269 -27.06 -21.90 8.54
CA ASP A 269 -27.02 -22.88 7.45
C ASP A 269 -26.68 -22.15 6.14
N PHE A 270 -25.71 -22.68 5.40
CA PHE A 270 -25.21 -22.03 4.19
C PHE A 270 -26.20 -22.11 3.03
N ALA A 271 -26.95 -23.21 2.88
CA ALA A 271 -27.95 -23.36 1.82
C ALA A 271 -29.13 -22.40 2.03
N VAL A 272 -29.53 -22.18 3.28
CA VAL A 272 -30.54 -21.16 3.63
C VAL A 272 -30.03 -19.74 3.34
N LEU A 273 -28.81 -19.40 3.77
CA LEU A 273 -28.26 -18.05 3.58
C LEU A 273 -27.92 -17.72 2.11
N ILE A 274 -27.43 -18.69 1.31
CA ILE A 274 -27.16 -18.46 -0.12
C ILE A 274 -28.45 -18.32 -0.92
N ALA A 275 -29.49 -19.10 -0.61
CA ALA A 275 -30.81 -18.94 -1.23
C ALA A 275 -31.46 -17.59 -0.88
N ALA A 276 -31.32 -17.13 0.37
CA ALA A 276 -31.76 -15.79 0.78
C ALA A 276 -30.98 -14.68 0.06
N TYR A 277 -29.66 -14.82 -0.09
CA TYR A 277 -28.80 -13.88 -0.82
C TYR A 277 -29.23 -13.77 -2.29
N HIS A 278 -29.41 -14.90 -2.98
CA HIS A 278 -29.87 -14.93 -4.36
C HIS A 278 -31.29 -14.39 -4.55
N ALA A 279 -32.18 -14.59 -3.57
CA ALA A 279 -33.50 -13.94 -3.58
C ALA A 279 -33.38 -12.42 -3.53
N ARG A 280 -32.60 -11.85 -2.59
CA ARG A 280 -32.38 -10.40 -2.49
C ARG A 280 -31.70 -9.81 -3.73
N ARG A 281 -30.80 -10.55 -4.38
CA ARG A 281 -30.20 -10.12 -5.66
C ARG A 281 -31.22 -10.02 -6.79
N ARG A 282 -32.12 -11.01 -6.93
CA ARG A 282 -33.21 -10.99 -7.93
C ARG A 282 -34.23 -9.88 -7.65
N GLU A 283 -34.62 -9.70 -6.38
CA GLU A 283 -35.49 -8.59 -5.95
C GLU A 283 -34.88 -7.23 -6.30
N ALA A 284 -33.58 -7.03 -6.07
CA ALA A 284 -32.89 -5.79 -6.42
C ALA A 284 -32.76 -5.58 -7.92
N ALA A 285 -32.40 -6.62 -8.70
CA ALA A 285 -32.30 -6.52 -10.16
C ALA A 285 -33.63 -6.08 -10.79
N ALA A 286 -34.74 -6.71 -10.42
CA ALA A 286 -36.08 -6.35 -10.90
C ALA A 286 -36.53 -4.94 -10.46
N ALA A 287 -35.88 -4.32 -9.47
CA ALA A 287 -36.10 -2.93 -9.07
C ALA A 287 -35.20 -1.93 -9.82
N VAL A 288 -34.05 -2.36 -10.36
CA VAL A 288 -33.20 -1.54 -11.26
C VAL A 288 -33.90 -1.33 -12.60
N ASP A 289 -34.47 -2.40 -13.17
CA ASP A 289 -35.22 -2.36 -14.44
C ASP A 289 -36.49 -1.47 -14.38
N ALA A 290 -36.88 -1.04 -13.18
CA ALA A 290 -38.05 -0.20 -12.92
C ALA A 290 -37.71 1.26 -12.51
N ALA A 291 -36.45 1.59 -12.22
CA ALA A 291 -36.04 2.92 -11.76
C ALA A 291 -34.55 3.24 -11.97
N ASP A 292 -34.26 4.34 -12.67
CA ASP A 292 -32.90 4.86 -12.83
C ASP A 292 -32.19 5.09 -11.48
N GLY A 293 -30.98 4.51 -11.35
CA GLY A 293 -30.05 4.79 -10.25
C GLY A 293 -30.08 3.81 -9.06
N VAL A 294 -30.91 2.77 -9.07
CA VAL A 294 -30.87 1.72 -8.03
C VAL A 294 -29.54 0.95 -8.11
N SER A 295 -28.92 0.67 -6.97
CA SER A 295 -27.67 -0.10 -6.88
C SER A 295 -27.93 -1.59 -6.63
N PRO A 296 -27.10 -2.51 -7.18
CA PRO A 296 -27.27 -3.95 -6.98
C PRO A 296 -27.08 -4.35 -5.50
N PHE A 297 -27.83 -5.37 -5.07
CA PHE A 297 -27.71 -5.92 -3.72
C PHE A 297 -26.33 -6.57 -3.52
N GLN A 298 -25.61 -6.10 -2.51
CA GLN A 298 -24.25 -6.52 -2.15
C GLN A 298 -24.06 -6.42 -0.64
N LEU A 299 -23.34 -7.36 -0.04
CA LEU A 299 -23.02 -7.35 1.41
C LEU A 299 -21.78 -6.50 1.67
N ILE A 300 -20.76 -6.62 0.82
CA ILE A 300 -19.49 -5.90 0.96
C ILE A 300 -19.37 -4.84 -0.13
N GLN A 301 -19.23 -3.58 0.30
CA GLN A 301 -19.04 -2.42 -0.56
C GLN A 301 -17.57 -1.97 -0.52
N GLU A 302 -16.88 -1.90 -1.66
CA GLU A 302 -15.53 -1.31 -1.72
C GLU A 302 -15.62 0.23 -1.71
N GLN A 303 -15.09 0.85 -0.66
CA GLN A 303 -15.10 2.31 -0.50
C GLN A 303 -13.97 3.00 -1.27
N PRO A 304 -14.02 4.33 -1.48
CA PRO A 304 -13.00 5.09 -2.20
C PRO A 304 -11.54 5.04 -1.70
N GLY A 305 -11.21 4.25 -0.67
CA GLY A 305 -9.86 3.97 -0.19
C GLY A 305 -9.33 2.54 -0.47
N GLY A 306 -10.15 1.62 -0.98
CA GLY A 306 -9.84 0.17 -0.98
C GLY A 306 -10.17 -0.52 0.36
N ALA A 307 -10.69 0.23 1.33
CA ALA A 307 -11.36 -0.32 2.50
C ALA A 307 -12.68 -0.94 2.06
N LEU A 308 -12.82 -2.25 2.26
CA LEU A 308 -14.11 -2.92 2.19
C LEU A 308 -14.98 -2.45 3.37
N VAL A 309 -16.30 -2.32 3.19
CA VAL A 309 -17.27 -2.03 4.25
C VAL A 309 -18.39 -3.04 4.18
N LEU A 310 -18.69 -3.66 5.31
CA LEU A 310 -19.84 -4.55 5.46
C LEU A 310 -21.12 -3.73 5.66
N ASP A 311 -22.09 -3.90 4.77
CA ASP A 311 -23.45 -3.42 4.96
C ASP A 311 -24.19 -4.33 5.94
N LEU A 312 -24.26 -3.90 7.20
CA LEU A 312 -24.99 -4.62 8.25
C LEU A 312 -26.49 -4.75 7.96
N ARG A 313 -27.08 -3.82 7.19
CA ARG A 313 -28.51 -3.85 6.84
C ARG A 313 -28.73 -4.96 5.83
N ALA A 314 -27.94 -4.99 4.75
CA ALA A 314 -27.96 -6.06 3.76
C ALA A 314 -27.71 -7.42 4.41
N LEU A 315 -26.72 -7.55 5.31
CA LEU A 315 -26.47 -8.80 6.02
C LEU A 315 -27.61 -9.20 6.96
N SER A 316 -28.20 -8.27 7.72
CA SER A 316 -29.33 -8.57 8.62
C SER A 316 -30.56 -9.08 7.87
N LEU A 317 -30.78 -8.61 6.63
CA LEU A 317 -31.91 -9.01 5.78
C LEU A 317 -31.83 -10.47 5.27
N LEU A 318 -30.68 -11.14 5.43
CA LEU A 318 -30.52 -12.57 5.14
C LEU A 318 -30.92 -13.48 6.31
N PHE A 319 -31.00 -12.94 7.53
CA PHE A 319 -31.27 -13.70 8.76
C PHE A 319 -32.75 -13.63 9.22
N VAL A 320 -33.68 -13.23 8.33
CA VAL A 320 -35.10 -13.07 8.68
C VAL A 320 -35.79 -14.43 8.89
N ALA A 321 -36.43 -14.62 10.05
CA ALA A 321 -37.04 -15.89 10.43
C ALA A 321 -38.30 -16.24 9.61
N GLU A 322 -38.53 -17.53 9.37
CA GLU A 322 -39.60 -18.06 8.50
C GLU A 322 -41.05 -17.66 8.89
N LYS A 323 -41.28 -17.19 10.13
CA LYS A 323 -42.61 -16.82 10.63
C LYS A 323 -43.20 -15.55 10.01
N GLY A 324 -42.49 -14.88 9.09
CA GLY A 324 -42.91 -13.63 8.44
C GLY A 324 -43.60 -13.74 7.08
N LYS A 325 -44.01 -14.94 6.61
CA LYS A 325 -44.62 -15.12 5.26
C LYS A 325 -46.05 -14.60 5.09
N ALA A 326 -46.60 -13.90 6.08
CA ALA A 326 -47.90 -13.21 5.97
C ALA A 326 -47.73 -11.72 6.32
N ALA A 327 -48.28 -10.85 5.47
CA ALA A 327 -48.31 -9.38 5.60
C ALA A 327 -46.93 -8.65 5.65
N VAL A 328 -46.37 -8.39 4.46
CA VAL A 328 -45.48 -7.24 4.23
C VAL A 328 -46.11 -6.35 3.15
N PRO A 329 -46.75 -5.21 3.49
CA PRO A 329 -47.25 -4.26 2.51
C PRO A 329 -46.12 -3.54 1.76
N GLN A 330 -46.40 -3.10 0.53
CA GLN A 330 -45.45 -2.40 -0.34
C GLN A 330 -45.30 -0.91 0.05
N SER A 331 -44.64 -0.62 1.18
CA SER A 331 -44.05 0.70 1.45
C SER A 331 -43.04 0.64 2.61
N LEU A 332 -41.78 1.00 2.34
CA LEU A 332 -40.71 1.09 3.35
C LEU A 332 -39.94 2.42 3.29
N GLY A 333 -40.67 3.51 3.03
CA GLY A 333 -40.33 4.83 3.56
C GLY A 333 -40.87 4.96 4.99
N ALA A 334 -40.06 5.52 5.90
CA ALA A 334 -40.29 5.59 7.35
C ALA A 334 -40.37 4.23 8.08
N VAL A 335 -39.39 3.96 8.96
CA VAL A 335 -39.46 2.86 9.93
C VAL A 335 -40.22 3.34 11.16
N ALA A 336 -41.47 2.92 11.31
CA ALA A 336 -42.21 3.08 12.56
C ALA A 336 -41.71 2.08 13.62
N THR A 337 -41.51 2.54 14.85
CA THR A 337 -41.10 1.68 15.97
C THR A 337 -42.28 0.87 16.51
N PRO A 338 -42.17 -0.46 16.67
CA PRO A 338 -43.13 -1.22 17.46
C PRO A 338 -42.98 -0.81 18.94
N ALA A 339 -44.05 -0.32 19.54
CA ALA A 339 -44.10 -0.02 20.97
C ALA A 339 -44.35 -1.28 21.81
N ALA A 340 -44.07 -1.18 23.11
CA ALA A 340 -44.43 -2.15 24.16
C ALA A 340 -43.68 -3.50 24.18
N GLU A 341 -42.37 -3.47 24.42
CA GLU A 341 -41.73 -4.48 25.27
C GLU A 341 -40.81 -3.80 26.31
N LYS A 342 -41.40 -3.37 27.44
CA LYS A 342 -40.68 -2.71 28.56
C LYS A 342 -40.09 -3.75 29.52
N SER A 343 -38.88 -4.24 29.24
CA SER A 343 -38.03 -4.84 30.29
C SER A 343 -36.54 -4.91 29.92
N LEU A 344 -35.69 -4.44 30.84
CA LEU A 344 -34.28 -4.85 31.03
C LEU A 344 -33.40 -5.06 29.78
N LEU A 345 -32.92 -3.97 29.19
CA LEU A 345 -31.64 -3.96 28.47
C LEU A 345 -30.77 -2.79 28.94
N ASP A 346 -29.73 -3.11 29.71
CA ASP A 346 -28.64 -2.20 30.06
C ASP A 346 -27.83 -1.84 28.80
N PRO A 347 -27.69 -0.55 28.44
CA PRO A 347 -26.95 -0.14 27.23
C PRO A 347 -25.47 -0.52 27.27
N ASN A 348 -24.89 -0.80 28.44
CA ASN A 348 -23.50 -1.24 28.56
C ASN A 348 -23.27 -2.69 28.07
N LEU A 349 -24.34 -3.49 27.90
CA LEU A 349 -24.26 -4.90 27.46
C LEU A 349 -24.23 -5.08 25.93
N SER A 350 -23.40 -4.28 25.26
CA SER A 350 -22.92 -4.56 23.90
C SER A 350 -21.84 -5.66 23.93
N SER A 351 -22.29 -6.91 24.08
CA SER A 351 -21.45 -8.10 24.30
C SER A 351 -20.16 -8.11 23.43
N PRO A 352 -18.97 -7.93 24.04
CA PRO A 352 -17.71 -7.79 23.28
C PRO A 352 -17.34 -9.06 22.50
N LEU A 353 -17.91 -10.21 22.87
CA LEU A 353 -17.81 -11.48 22.15
C LEU A 353 -18.29 -11.35 20.70
N HIS A 354 -19.40 -10.64 20.47
CA HIS A 354 -20.00 -10.49 19.14
C HIS A 354 -19.16 -9.57 18.24
N THR A 355 -18.71 -8.44 18.78
CA THR A 355 -17.81 -7.50 18.07
C THR A 355 -16.46 -8.14 17.78
N SER A 356 -15.92 -8.90 18.73
CA SER A 356 -14.67 -9.65 18.55
C SER A 356 -14.81 -10.75 17.48
N TYR A 357 -15.95 -11.43 17.41
CA TYR A 357 -16.21 -12.45 16.39
C TYR A 357 -16.40 -11.85 15.00
N LEU A 358 -17.20 -10.79 14.87
CA LEU A 358 -17.39 -10.09 13.59
C LEU A 358 -16.07 -9.50 13.08
N GLY A 359 -15.25 -8.91 13.95
CA GLY A 359 -13.89 -8.50 13.60
C GLY A 359 -13.06 -9.67 13.05
N HIS A 360 -13.04 -10.82 13.75
CA HIS A 360 -12.27 -11.97 13.31
C HIS A 360 -12.76 -12.57 11.98
N LEU A 361 -14.08 -12.65 11.76
CA LEU A 361 -14.68 -13.06 10.48
C LEU A 361 -14.19 -12.17 9.32
N LEU A 362 -14.18 -10.85 9.52
CA LEU A 362 -13.72 -9.90 8.51
C LEU A 362 -12.19 -10.01 8.30
N HIS A 363 -11.40 -10.30 9.34
CA HIS A 363 -9.97 -10.59 9.21
C HIS A 363 -9.72 -11.88 8.41
N SER A 364 -10.52 -12.93 8.63
CA SER A 364 -10.45 -14.18 7.85
C SER A 364 -10.77 -13.94 6.37
N HIS A 365 -11.81 -13.14 6.08
CA HIS A 365 -12.17 -12.73 4.72
C HIS A 365 -11.07 -11.90 4.05
N HIS A 366 -10.46 -10.97 4.80
CA HIS A 366 -9.37 -10.13 4.33
C HIS A 366 -8.12 -10.93 3.95
N LEU A 367 -7.76 -11.97 4.72
CA LEU A 367 -6.64 -12.87 4.41
C LEU A 367 -6.77 -13.46 3.01
N PHE A 368 -7.93 -14.01 2.65
CA PHE A 368 -8.14 -14.57 1.32
C PHE A 368 -8.19 -13.49 0.25
N CYS A 369 -8.82 -12.34 0.52
CA CYS A 369 -9.02 -11.28 -0.46
C CYS A 369 -7.78 -10.42 -0.76
N HIS A 370 -6.82 -10.30 0.18
CA HIS A 370 -5.67 -9.39 0.11
C HIS A 370 -4.31 -10.03 0.45
N GLY A 371 -4.26 -11.23 1.05
CA GLY A 371 -2.99 -11.83 1.50
C GLY A 371 -2.41 -11.23 2.79
N GLU A 372 -3.21 -10.52 3.58
CA GLU A 372 -2.79 -9.86 4.83
C GLU A 372 -3.57 -10.33 6.06
N ILE A 373 -2.93 -10.26 7.23
CA ILE A 373 -3.55 -10.51 8.54
C ILE A 373 -3.54 -9.23 9.36
N LEU A 374 -4.72 -8.83 9.84
CA LEU A 374 -4.97 -7.66 10.68
C LEU A 374 -5.07 -8.10 12.16
N GLY A 375 -4.79 -7.19 13.11
CA GLY A 375 -4.99 -7.44 14.55
C GLY A 375 -4.10 -8.51 15.17
N ARG A 376 -2.88 -8.71 14.64
CA ARG A 376 -1.96 -9.84 14.92
C ARG A 376 -1.60 -10.05 16.40
N SER A 377 -1.76 -9.01 17.22
CA SER A 377 -1.32 -8.92 18.62
C SER A 377 -2.38 -9.27 19.67
N ARG A 378 -3.66 -9.50 19.30
CA ARG A 378 -4.76 -9.73 20.25
C ARG A 378 -5.42 -11.09 20.03
N VAL A 379 -5.75 -11.79 21.12
CA VAL A 379 -6.61 -12.99 21.08
C VAL A 379 -8.07 -12.51 21.04
N PRO A 380 -8.93 -13.05 20.15
CA PRO A 380 -10.36 -12.74 20.16
C PRO A 380 -11.03 -13.18 21.47
N ALA A 381 -11.74 -12.27 22.14
CA ALA A 381 -12.37 -12.53 23.44
C ALA A 381 -13.36 -13.71 23.42
N TYR A 382 -13.98 -13.99 22.26
CA TYR A 382 -14.85 -15.16 22.11
C TYR A 382 -14.08 -16.49 22.16
N MET A 383 -12.82 -16.52 21.71
CA MET A 383 -11.97 -17.72 21.78
C MET A 383 -11.51 -18.00 23.21
N GLU A 384 -11.21 -16.95 23.98
CA GLU A 384 -10.94 -17.11 25.42
C GLU A 384 -12.15 -17.66 26.18
N ALA A 385 -13.37 -17.20 25.84
CA ALA A 385 -14.60 -17.73 26.42
C ALA A 385 -14.86 -19.20 26.00
N GLU A 386 -14.64 -19.55 24.73
CA GLU A 386 -14.74 -20.92 24.21
C GLU A 386 -13.78 -21.87 24.97
N VAL A 387 -12.51 -21.45 25.14
CA VAL A 387 -11.46 -22.21 25.82
C VAL A 387 -11.73 -22.38 27.32
N ARG A 388 -12.03 -21.30 28.05
CA ARG A 388 -12.23 -21.34 29.51
C ARG A 388 -13.37 -22.28 29.91
N MET A 389 -14.43 -22.35 29.09
CA MET A 389 -15.56 -23.27 29.29
C MET A 389 -15.23 -24.71 28.88
N GLY A 390 -14.36 -24.92 27.88
CA GLY A 390 -13.95 -26.24 27.38
C GLY A 390 -13.09 -27.07 28.34
N CYS A 391 -12.53 -26.45 29.37
CA CYS A 391 -11.76 -27.14 30.43
C CYS A 391 -12.65 -27.86 31.46
N LEU A 392 -13.95 -27.57 31.52
CA LEU A 392 -14.89 -28.34 32.34
C LEU A 392 -15.25 -29.63 31.59
N GLY A 393 -15.00 -30.76 32.25
CA GLY A 393 -14.97 -32.08 31.61
C GLY A 393 -16.29 -32.52 30.98
N ARG A 394 -16.20 -33.44 30.01
CA ARG A 394 -17.35 -34.12 29.37
C ARG A 394 -18.09 -35.04 30.36
N SER A 395 -18.87 -34.44 31.26
CA SER A 395 -19.97 -35.13 31.94
C SER A 395 -21.26 -35.05 31.11
N GLY A 396 -22.25 -35.87 31.47
CA GLY A 396 -23.47 -36.06 30.69
C GLY A 396 -24.47 -34.90 30.73
N ALA A 397 -25.40 -34.93 29.75
CA ALA A 397 -26.72 -34.29 29.69
C ALA A 397 -26.95 -32.95 30.45
N ALA A 398 -27.35 -31.92 29.68
CA ALA A 398 -27.97 -30.68 30.18
C ALA A 398 -27.12 -29.81 31.14
N GLY A 399 -25.81 -29.64 30.86
CA GLY A 399 -24.87 -28.94 31.75
C GLY A 399 -23.93 -27.90 31.16
N ALA A 400 -24.10 -27.41 29.92
CA ALA A 400 -23.19 -26.39 29.36
C ALA A 400 -23.84 -25.47 28.32
N ARG A 401 -24.24 -24.24 28.73
CA ARG A 401 -24.31 -23.10 27.81
C ARG A 401 -22.91 -22.55 27.58
N ALA A 402 -22.11 -23.25 26.77
CA ALA A 402 -20.88 -22.68 26.22
C ALA A 402 -21.21 -21.39 25.45
N SER A 403 -20.26 -20.47 25.31
CA SER A 403 -20.42 -19.14 24.69
C SER A 403 -20.54 -19.18 23.15
N VAL A 404 -21.35 -20.13 22.68
CA VAL A 404 -21.73 -20.34 21.29
C VAL A 404 -22.55 -19.15 20.81
N LEU A 405 -22.07 -18.48 19.77
CA LEU A 405 -22.84 -17.44 19.10
C LEU A 405 -23.93 -18.12 18.25
N PHE A 406 -25.18 -18.00 18.71
CA PHE A 406 -26.35 -18.46 17.98
C PHE A 406 -26.79 -17.39 16.98
N ALA A 407 -27.27 -17.81 15.80
CA ALA A 407 -27.86 -16.89 14.82
C ALA A 407 -28.92 -15.95 15.42
N GLY A 408 -29.74 -16.44 16.36
CA GLY A 408 -30.75 -15.64 17.08
C GLY A 408 -30.20 -14.53 17.99
N ASP A 409 -29.00 -14.69 18.56
CA ASP A 409 -28.30 -13.63 19.29
C ASP A 409 -27.59 -12.68 18.32
N TRP A 410 -27.04 -13.23 17.23
CA TRP A 410 -26.37 -12.46 16.18
C TRP A 410 -27.32 -11.49 15.46
N ILE A 411 -28.56 -11.90 15.19
CA ILE A 411 -29.66 -11.04 14.71
C ILE A 411 -29.89 -9.86 15.66
N ARG A 412 -30.08 -10.14 16.96
CA ARG A 412 -30.26 -9.12 18.01
C ARG A 412 -29.04 -8.24 18.22
N TYR A 413 -27.86 -8.67 17.79
CA TYR A 413 -26.65 -7.86 17.74
C TYR A 413 -26.63 -6.93 16.51
N LEU A 414 -26.85 -7.46 15.30
CA LEU A 414 -26.92 -6.66 14.06
C LEU A 414 -27.98 -5.55 14.13
N HIS A 415 -29.18 -5.84 14.62
CA HIS A 415 -30.23 -4.83 14.77
C HIS A 415 -29.84 -3.72 15.76
N ARG A 416 -29.13 -4.04 16.85
CA ARG A 416 -28.61 -3.01 17.78
C ARG A 416 -27.50 -2.18 17.13
N CYS A 417 -26.59 -2.80 16.38
CA CYS A 417 -25.59 -2.05 15.61
C CYS A 417 -26.24 -1.08 14.61
N LEU A 418 -27.34 -1.47 13.95
CA LEU A 418 -28.10 -0.59 13.06
C LEU A 418 -28.80 0.55 13.82
N GLN A 419 -29.39 0.29 15.00
CA GLN A 419 -29.98 1.32 15.86
C GLN A 419 -28.96 2.38 16.30
N PHE A 420 -27.72 1.97 16.56
CA PHE A 420 -26.61 2.88 16.91
C PHE A 420 -25.82 3.39 15.67
N GLY A 421 -26.30 3.17 14.45
CA GLY A 421 -25.69 3.67 13.21
C GLY A 421 -24.30 3.09 12.88
N ALA A 422 -23.88 2.00 13.54
CA ALA A 422 -22.55 1.44 13.42
C ALA A 422 -22.29 0.86 12.02
N ARG A 423 -21.09 1.11 11.49
CA ARG A 423 -20.59 0.56 10.21
C ARG A 423 -19.29 -0.19 10.46
N TYR A 424 -19.13 -1.35 9.81
CA TYR A 424 -17.92 -2.17 9.94
C TYR A 424 -17.06 -2.00 8.69
N ALA A 425 -15.99 -1.22 8.82
CA ALA A 425 -14.97 -1.07 7.80
C ALA A 425 -13.81 -2.05 8.06
N PHE A 426 -13.24 -2.60 6.99
CA PHE A 426 -11.97 -3.29 7.01
C PHE A 426 -10.86 -2.24 7.11
N ALA A 427 -10.65 -1.71 8.32
CA ALA A 427 -9.55 -0.80 8.59
C ALA A 427 -8.23 -1.58 8.54
N SER A 428 -7.28 -1.15 7.71
CA SER A 428 -5.89 -1.51 7.91
C SER A 428 -5.41 -0.89 9.23
N ASP A 429 -4.54 -1.57 9.97
CA ASP A 429 -4.05 -1.15 11.30
C ASP A 429 -3.28 0.20 11.33
N ALA A 430 -3.25 0.94 10.21
CA ALA A 430 -2.73 2.30 10.10
C ALA A 430 -3.68 3.37 10.67
N GLY A 431 -4.06 3.23 11.95
CA GLY A 431 -4.37 4.39 12.80
C GLY A 431 -5.82 4.90 12.86
N VAL A 432 -6.80 4.05 13.19
CA VAL A 432 -8.00 4.49 13.94
C VAL A 432 -8.36 3.42 14.98
N GLU A 433 -8.14 3.70 16.27
CA GLU A 433 -8.93 3.03 17.32
C GLU A 433 -10.37 3.53 17.21
N LEU A 434 -11.36 2.63 17.30
CA LEU A 434 -12.77 3.04 17.37
C LEU A 434 -12.97 3.89 18.63
N ARG A 435 -13.13 5.21 18.45
CA ARG A 435 -13.39 6.19 19.51
C ARG A 435 -14.82 6.06 20.06
N ASN A 436 -15.10 4.95 20.74
CA ASN A 436 -16.20 4.85 21.70
C ASN A 436 -15.68 5.30 23.08
N SER A 437 -15.29 6.57 23.20
CA SER A 437 -14.89 7.17 24.48
C SER A 437 -15.31 8.64 24.55
N THR A 438 -16.51 8.86 25.09
CA THR A 438 -16.96 10.14 25.66
C THR A 438 -17.92 9.83 26.81
N LEU A 439 -17.36 9.60 27.99
CA LEU A 439 -18.05 9.77 29.28
C LEU A 439 -16.97 9.93 30.36
N GLU A 440 -16.39 11.12 30.42
CA GLU A 440 -15.60 11.52 31.59
C GLU A 440 -16.54 11.73 32.78
N CYS A 441 -16.22 11.14 33.94
CA CYS A 441 -16.76 11.61 35.21
C CYS A 441 -15.86 11.17 36.38
N ALA A 442 -15.33 12.14 37.12
CA ALA A 442 -14.52 12.00 38.32
C ALA A 442 -14.54 13.36 39.07
N PRO A 443 -14.14 13.46 40.36
CA PRO A 443 -14.01 12.43 41.41
C PRO A 443 -14.73 12.80 42.73
N SER A 444 -14.95 11.83 43.63
CA SER A 444 -15.20 12.06 45.08
C SER A 444 -14.93 10.78 45.89
N THR A 445 -13.79 10.62 46.59
CA THR A 445 -13.48 11.06 47.97
C THR A 445 -14.24 10.35 49.10
N ALA A 446 -13.47 9.65 49.98
CA ALA A 446 -13.75 9.33 51.39
C ALA A 446 -14.92 8.36 51.74
N ALA A 447 -14.94 7.65 52.88
CA ALA A 447 -13.91 7.15 53.82
C ALA A 447 -14.56 6.22 54.90
N VAL A 448 -13.75 5.71 55.85
CA VAL A 448 -14.13 5.15 57.18
C VAL A 448 -14.73 3.72 57.25
N GLY A 449 -14.37 2.98 58.32
CA GLY A 449 -15.09 1.78 58.82
C GLY A 449 -14.42 0.43 58.47
N SER A 450 -13.56 -0.23 59.24
CA SER A 450 -13.44 -0.51 60.69
C SER A 450 -14.39 -1.61 61.22
N GLY A 451 -13.83 -2.71 61.74
CA GLY A 451 -14.56 -3.87 62.27
C GLY A 451 -13.96 -5.18 61.72
N ALA A 452 -12.93 -5.78 62.32
CA ALA A 452 -12.90 -6.51 63.59
C ALA A 452 -13.40 -7.97 63.49
N SER A 453 -12.42 -8.88 63.68
CA SER A 453 -12.50 -10.15 64.44
C SER A 453 -13.34 -11.31 63.86
N THR A 454 -13.13 -12.58 64.28
CA THR A 454 -12.25 -13.15 65.32
C THR A 454 -11.36 -14.29 64.80
N GLY A 455 -10.25 -14.59 65.51
CA GLY A 455 -9.66 -15.93 65.53
C GLY A 455 -10.48 -16.90 66.41
N PRO A 456 -9.92 -18.00 66.97
CA PRO A 456 -8.51 -18.21 67.31
C PRO A 456 -7.94 -19.61 66.92
N SER A 457 -6.74 -19.94 67.44
CA SER A 457 -6.28 -21.25 67.99
C SER A 457 -6.69 -22.59 67.34
N ASN A 458 -5.88 -23.65 67.31
CA ASN A 458 -4.50 -23.98 67.72
C ASN A 458 -4.16 -25.32 66.96
N GLU A 459 -3.05 -26.05 67.09
CA GLU A 459 -1.93 -26.09 68.03
C GLU A 459 -0.69 -26.68 67.32
N GLU A 460 0.50 -26.49 67.90
CA GLU A 460 1.59 -27.47 68.17
C GLU A 460 1.60 -28.87 67.47
N LYS A 461 2.71 -29.57 67.20
CA LYS A 461 4.19 -29.50 67.41
C LYS A 461 4.78 -30.62 66.52
N GLY A 462 6.07 -30.72 66.14
CA GLY A 462 7.25 -29.88 66.37
C GLY A 462 8.55 -30.71 66.18
N SER A 463 9.70 -30.04 65.93
CA SER A 463 11.08 -30.60 65.85
C SER A 463 11.37 -31.54 64.63
N ALA A 464 12.49 -31.48 63.89
CA ALA A 464 13.89 -31.06 64.14
C ALA A 464 14.66 -32.00 65.10
N ASN A 465 15.99 -32.11 65.13
CA ASN A 465 17.10 -31.43 64.43
C ASN A 465 17.90 -32.48 63.60
N THR A 466 19.13 -32.33 63.07
CA THR A 466 20.24 -31.33 63.17
C THR A 466 20.94 -31.30 61.78
N SER A 467 22.24 -31.12 61.46
CA SER A 467 23.58 -30.86 62.05
C SER A 467 24.52 -30.53 60.85
N VAL A 468 25.62 -29.75 60.88
CA VAL A 468 26.27 -28.74 61.75
C VAL A 468 27.21 -27.98 60.77
N LEU A 469 27.27 -26.65 60.63
CA LEU A 469 27.41 -25.49 61.54
C LEU A 469 28.88 -25.22 61.94
N MET A 470 29.40 -24.06 61.53
CA MET A 470 30.54 -23.40 62.18
C MET A 470 30.38 -21.86 62.08
N THR A 471 30.93 -21.14 63.06
CA THR A 471 30.58 -19.75 63.39
C THR A 471 31.73 -18.78 63.07
N VAL A 472 31.44 -17.48 62.89
CA VAL A 472 31.96 -16.34 63.69
C VAL A 472 31.07 -15.12 63.37
N ALA A 473 30.85 -14.21 64.33
CA ALA A 473 30.16 -12.93 64.12
C ALA A 473 30.85 -11.78 64.88
N ALA A 474 30.88 -10.58 64.31
CA ALA A 474 31.28 -9.35 64.98
C ALA A 474 30.79 -8.07 64.26
N GLY A 475 30.24 -7.11 65.01
CA GLY A 475 30.72 -5.72 64.87
C GLY A 475 30.01 -4.66 64.02
N ALA A 476 28.71 -4.42 64.26
CA ALA A 476 28.12 -3.07 64.41
C ALA A 476 27.92 -2.08 63.21
N ALA A 477 27.02 -1.12 63.50
CA ALA A 477 26.72 0.16 62.82
C ALA A 477 26.11 0.15 61.40
N ALA A 478 24.88 0.65 61.30
CA ALA A 478 24.27 1.10 60.05
C ALA A 478 24.51 2.61 59.84
N PRO A 479 24.47 3.07 58.58
CA PRO A 479 23.73 4.29 58.26
C PRO A 479 22.61 4.02 57.25
N SER A 480 21.50 4.75 57.39
CA SER A 480 20.39 4.72 56.44
C SER A 480 20.71 5.52 55.18
N SER A 481 20.61 4.88 54.03
CA SER A 481 20.37 5.54 52.74
C SER A 481 19.46 4.68 51.88
N ALA A 482 18.70 5.30 50.97
CA ALA A 482 17.61 4.63 50.27
C ALA A 482 18.13 3.55 49.31
N ALA A 483 17.48 2.38 49.31
CA ALA A 483 17.58 1.46 48.18
C ALA A 483 17.00 2.18 46.94
N PRO A 484 17.77 2.34 45.84
CA PRO A 484 17.23 2.94 44.63
C PRO A 484 16.14 2.03 44.08
N ALA A 485 14.95 2.57 43.85
CA ALA A 485 13.92 1.88 43.11
C ALA A 485 14.49 1.50 41.74
N ALA A 486 14.50 0.21 41.41
CA ALA A 486 15.10 -0.29 40.18
C ALA A 486 14.23 0.12 38.97
N SER A 487 14.46 1.34 38.48
CA SER A 487 14.02 1.83 37.17
C SER A 487 14.77 1.06 36.09
N GLY A 488 14.44 -0.22 35.94
CA GLY A 488 15.03 -1.13 34.96
C GLY A 488 14.78 -0.60 33.57
N ALA A 489 15.82 -0.01 32.97
CA ALA A 489 15.72 0.65 31.69
C ALA A 489 15.12 -0.30 30.64
N SER A 490 14.19 0.22 29.83
CA SER A 490 13.72 -0.48 28.64
C SER A 490 14.91 -0.65 27.69
N GLY A 491 15.54 -1.82 27.73
CA GLY A 491 16.67 -2.14 26.88
C GLY A 491 16.23 -2.06 25.43
N TYR A 492 16.71 -1.06 24.71
CA TYR A 492 16.39 -0.87 23.30
C TYR A 492 17.07 -1.97 22.49
N TYR A 493 16.32 -3.04 22.18
CA TYR A 493 16.75 -4.13 21.33
C TYR A 493 16.29 -3.84 19.90
N PRO A 494 17.16 -3.36 18.98
CA PRO A 494 16.76 -2.88 17.65
C PRO A 494 16.18 -3.96 16.72
N PHE A 495 16.17 -5.22 17.14
CA PHE A 495 15.64 -6.38 16.40
C PHE A 495 14.33 -6.95 16.98
N TRP A 496 13.85 -6.43 18.12
CA TRP A 496 12.69 -6.99 18.83
C TRP A 496 11.72 -5.90 19.31
N SER A 497 10.56 -5.84 18.67
CA SER A 497 9.44 -4.97 19.00
C SER A 497 8.15 -5.76 19.21
N SER A 498 7.21 -5.20 19.97
CA SER A 498 5.89 -5.79 20.19
C SER A 498 5.01 -5.82 18.92
N ALA A 499 5.31 -4.95 17.94
CA ALA A 499 4.56 -4.79 16.70
C ALA A 499 5.00 -5.74 15.56
N GLN A 500 6.21 -6.32 15.63
CA GLN A 500 6.70 -7.19 14.55
C GLN A 500 6.01 -8.56 14.53
N PRO A 501 6.03 -9.28 13.38
CA PRO A 501 5.58 -10.66 13.27
C PRO A 501 6.18 -11.57 14.34
N LEU A 502 5.49 -12.68 14.66
CA LEU A 502 6.13 -13.77 15.39
C LEU A 502 7.19 -14.42 14.48
N THR A 503 8.32 -14.79 15.06
CA THR A 503 9.31 -15.68 14.45
C THR A 503 8.85 -17.14 14.54
N ALA A 504 9.43 -18.02 13.70
CA ALA A 504 9.14 -19.45 13.73
C ALA A 504 9.41 -20.07 15.12
N ALA A 505 10.43 -19.59 15.82
CA ALA A 505 10.75 -19.99 17.19
C ALA A 505 9.72 -19.52 18.23
N GLU A 506 9.39 -18.21 18.26
CA GLU A 506 8.37 -17.66 19.17
C GLU A 506 7.04 -18.40 19.00
N TYR A 507 6.54 -18.50 17.76
CA TYR A 507 5.25 -19.14 17.47
C TYR A 507 5.24 -20.63 17.87
N THR A 508 6.33 -21.36 17.63
CA THR A 508 6.42 -22.79 17.98
C THR A 508 6.43 -23.01 19.50
N ILE A 509 7.13 -22.17 20.26
CA ILE A 509 7.16 -22.23 21.73
C ILE A 509 5.81 -21.83 22.32
N LEU A 510 5.24 -20.69 21.88
CA LEU A 510 3.94 -20.20 22.36
C LEU A 510 2.81 -21.19 22.05
N SER A 511 2.88 -21.94 20.94
CA SER A 511 1.94 -23.00 20.58
C SER A 511 2.16 -24.35 21.30
N THR A 512 3.27 -24.53 22.02
CA THR A 512 3.65 -25.82 22.62
C THR A 512 3.42 -25.84 24.15
N PRO A 513 2.46 -26.63 24.67
CA PRO A 513 2.18 -26.70 26.12
C PRO A 513 3.06 -27.71 26.89
N ASN A 514 3.84 -28.56 26.20
CA ASN A 514 4.61 -29.64 26.85
C ASN A 514 6.06 -29.21 27.20
N THR A 515 6.38 -29.14 28.49
CA THR A 515 7.69 -28.73 29.04
C THR A 515 8.87 -29.45 28.38
N SER A 516 8.84 -30.79 28.27
CA SER A 516 9.99 -31.54 27.72
C SER A 516 10.24 -31.30 26.24
N THR A 517 9.21 -30.84 25.51
CA THR A 517 9.35 -30.38 24.12
C THR A 517 9.90 -28.95 24.08
N LEU A 518 9.51 -28.09 25.02
CA LEU A 518 10.06 -26.73 25.15
C LEU A 518 11.55 -26.76 25.49
N ASP A 519 11.98 -27.62 26.42
CA ASP A 519 13.39 -27.78 26.79
C ASP A 519 14.27 -28.12 25.58
N ALA A 520 13.84 -29.10 24.78
CA ALA A 520 14.55 -29.50 23.57
C ALA A 520 14.63 -28.38 22.50
N LEU A 521 13.55 -27.60 22.33
CA LEU A 521 13.53 -26.46 21.41
C LEU A 521 14.42 -25.30 21.91
N LEU A 522 14.43 -25.03 23.21
CA LEU A 522 15.28 -23.99 23.80
C LEU A 522 16.77 -24.33 23.72
N VAL A 523 17.14 -25.61 23.87
CA VAL A 523 18.53 -26.07 23.66
C VAL A 523 18.96 -25.92 22.20
N ASP A 524 18.09 -26.31 21.26
CA ASP A 524 18.34 -26.21 19.81
C ASP A 524 18.48 -24.74 19.35
N TYR A 525 17.60 -23.84 19.78
CA TYR A 525 17.67 -22.42 19.41
C TYR A 525 18.77 -21.63 20.14
N MET A 526 19.21 -22.08 21.32
CA MET A 526 20.16 -21.36 22.18
C MET A 526 21.34 -22.23 22.64
N SER A 527 22.00 -22.84 21.64
CA SER A 527 23.24 -23.59 21.78
C SER A 527 24.42 -22.71 22.22
N GLY A 528 24.47 -22.36 23.51
CA GLY A 528 25.58 -21.63 24.14
C GLY A 528 25.25 -20.92 25.46
N SER A 529 23.97 -20.64 25.76
CA SER A 529 23.59 -19.83 26.93
C SER A 529 23.73 -20.57 28.28
N ALA A 530 23.73 -19.83 29.38
CA ALA A 530 23.88 -20.35 30.74
C ALA A 530 22.71 -21.25 31.18
N SER A 531 23.00 -22.33 31.91
CA SER A 531 22.00 -23.37 32.23
C SER A 531 20.88 -22.90 33.15
N ALA A 532 21.16 -22.04 34.13
CA ALA A 532 20.17 -21.56 35.10
C ALA A 532 18.99 -20.80 34.46
N LEU A 533 19.23 -20.09 33.35
CA LEU A 533 18.18 -19.39 32.60
C LEU A 533 17.25 -20.35 31.84
N ARG A 534 17.71 -21.57 31.51
CA ARG A 534 16.90 -22.61 30.86
C ARG A 534 16.01 -23.39 31.83
N SER A 535 16.31 -23.43 33.13
CA SER A 535 15.53 -24.18 34.12
C SER A 535 14.30 -23.43 34.68
N GLU A 536 14.24 -22.11 34.52
CA GLU A 536 13.14 -21.28 35.02
C GLU A 536 12.05 -21.09 33.97
N LEU A 537 12.42 -20.60 32.77
CA LEU A 537 11.46 -20.20 31.74
C LEU A 537 10.46 -21.31 31.31
N PRO A 538 10.81 -22.61 31.19
CA PRO A 538 9.84 -23.66 30.87
C PRO A 538 8.68 -23.73 31.86
N LYS A 539 8.94 -23.49 33.16
CA LYS A 539 7.91 -23.46 34.21
C LYS A 539 7.00 -22.23 34.04
N THR A 540 7.59 -21.07 33.75
CA THR A 540 6.84 -19.83 33.48
C THR A 540 5.95 -19.98 32.25
N LEU A 541 6.49 -20.56 31.17
CA LEU A 541 5.76 -20.83 29.93
C LEU A 541 4.58 -21.78 30.15
N THR A 542 4.72 -22.84 30.95
CA THR A 542 3.63 -23.79 31.20
C THR A 542 2.65 -23.36 32.30
N SER A 543 2.79 -22.16 32.88
CA SER A 543 1.80 -21.61 33.79
C SER A 543 0.44 -21.41 33.09
N PRO A 544 -0.67 -21.98 33.61
CA PRO A 544 -2.00 -21.86 32.99
C PRO A 544 -2.62 -20.46 33.15
N GLN A 545 -1.99 -19.57 33.92
CA GLN A 545 -2.44 -18.19 34.16
C GLN A 545 -1.64 -17.16 33.32
N ALA A 546 -0.59 -17.57 32.61
CA ALA A 546 0.32 -16.64 31.96
C ALA A 546 -0.27 -16.03 30.67
N ASN A 547 -0.26 -14.70 30.60
CA ASN A 547 -0.61 -13.92 29.42
C ASN A 547 0.39 -14.18 28.28
N LEU A 548 -0.09 -14.56 27.09
CA LEU A 548 0.77 -14.87 25.95
C LEU A 548 1.63 -13.67 25.50
N GLN A 549 1.18 -12.43 25.71
CA GLN A 549 1.97 -11.24 25.37
C GLN A 549 3.13 -11.01 26.35
N GLU A 550 2.96 -11.36 27.63
CA GLU A 550 4.03 -11.36 28.65
C GLU A 550 5.02 -12.51 28.40
N LEU A 551 4.52 -13.70 28.06
CA LEU A 551 5.35 -14.84 27.64
C LEU A 551 6.17 -14.51 26.38
N ARG A 552 5.57 -13.84 25.39
CA ARG A 552 6.28 -13.33 24.21
C ARG A 552 7.39 -12.37 24.59
N THR A 553 7.09 -11.39 25.45
CA THR A 553 8.07 -10.40 25.93
C THR A 553 9.24 -11.08 26.66
N SER A 554 8.95 -12.07 27.51
CA SER A 554 9.95 -12.90 28.20
C SER A 554 10.83 -13.69 27.22
N LEU A 555 10.25 -14.26 26.16
CA LEU A 555 10.97 -14.98 25.11
C LEU A 555 11.88 -14.04 24.31
N GLN A 556 11.43 -12.84 23.97
CA GLN A 556 12.23 -11.85 23.26
C GLN A 556 13.43 -11.38 24.10
N HIS A 557 13.25 -11.14 25.40
CA HIS A 557 14.35 -10.85 26.33
C HIS A 557 15.35 -12.00 26.49
N LEU A 558 14.91 -13.26 26.33
CA LEU A 558 15.82 -14.40 26.31
C LEU A 558 16.55 -14.51 24.96
N PHE A 559 15.85 -14.43 23.83
CA PHE A 559 16.44 -14.52 22.49
C PHE A 559 17.38 -13.36 22.13
N ALA A 560 17.22 -12.19 22.75
CA ALA A 560 18.21 -11.11 22.72
C ALA A 560 19.58 -11.49 23.32
N ARG A 561 19.71 -12.68 23.94
CA ARG A 561 20.96 -13.26 24.47
C ARG A 561 21.46 -14.45 23.66
N ALA A 562 20.91 -14.69 22.47
CA ALA A 562 21.45 -15.64 21.49
C ALA A 562 22.73 -15.08 20.83
N ALA A 563 23.52 -15.95 20.21
CA ALA A 563 24.75 -15.56 19.52
C ALA A 563 24.43 -14.69 18.28
N ALA A 564 24.82 -13.41 18.33
CA ALA A 564 24.47 -12.40 17.32
C ALA A 564 25.26 -12.53 16.00
N ASP A 565 26.41 -13.22 16.02
CA ASP A 565 27.22 -13.53 14.83
C ASP A 565 26.60 -14.65 13.98
N ARG A 566 25.89 -15.60 14.63
CA ARG A 566 25.26 -16.77 14.01
C ARG A 566 23.89 -17.07 14.65
N PRO A 567 22.89 -16.17 14.52
CA PRO A 567 21.56 -16.42 15.06
C PRO A 567 20.94 -17.65 14.41
N HIS A 568 20.28 -18.49 15.22
CA HIS A 568 19.61 -19.70 14.72
C HIS A 568 18.50 -19.31 13.73
N PRO A 569 18.37 -19.95 12.54
CA PRO A 569 17.46 -19.49 11.48
C PRO A 569 16.00 -19.29 11.90
N SER A 570 15.47 -20.07 12.83
CA SER A 570 14.08 -19.90 13.32
C SER A 570 13.86 -18.68 14.23
N LEU A 571 14.92 -17.99 14.64
CA LEU A 571 14.90 -16.69 15.33
C LEU A 571 14.86 -15.51 14.34
N CYS A 572 15.07 -15.76 13.04
CA CYS A 572 15.11 -14.72 12.01
C CYS A 572 13.76 -14.62 11.30
N LEU A 573 13.29 -13.41 11.04
CA LEU A 573 12.31 -13.17 9.99
C LEU A 573 13.03 -13.28 8.65
N ALA A 574 12.49 -14.06 7.71
CA ALA A 574 13.09 -14.26 6.40
C ALA A 574 12.12 -13.91 5.26
N PRO A 575 12.59 -13.22 4.20
CA PRO A 575 11.84 -13.08 2.95
C PRO A 575 11.73 -14.43 2.23
N SER A 576 10.85 -14.52 1.23
CA SER A 576 10.75 -15.70 0.36
C SER A 576 11.92 -15.75 -0.63
N TYR A 577 12.30 -16.96 -1.05
CA TYR A 577 13.32 -17.17 -2.07
C TYR A 577 12.67 -17.14 -3.46
N GLN A 578 13.26 -16.42 -4.41
CA GLN A 578 12.90 -16.50 -5.82
C GLN A 578 14.09 -16.95 -6.65
N TRP A 579 13.89 -17.97 -7.49
CA TRP A 579 14.74 -18.28 -8.63
C TRP A 579 14.06 -17.81 -9.91
N SER A 580 14.81 -17.13 -10.77
CA SER A 580 14.35 -16.73 -12.10
C SER A 580 15.39 -17.11 -13.16
N ARG A 581 14.93 -17.61 -14.30
CA ARG A 581 15.77 -17.95 -15.44
C ARG A 581 15.83 -16.77 -16.41
N SER A 582 17.04 -16.31 -16.74
CA SER A 582 17.23 -15.27 -17.75
C SER A 582 16.81 -15.78 -19.12
N GLU A 583 15.91 -15.08 -19.81
CA GLU A 583 15.47 -15.47 -21.16
C GLU A 583 16.63 -15.51 -22.16
N LYS A 584 17.61 -14.59 -22.03
CA LYS A 584 18.75 -14.47 -22.95
C LYS A 584 19.83 -15.51 -22.68
N SER A 585 20.31 -15.62 -21.44
CA SER A 585 21.44 -16.50 -21.10
C SER A 585 21.04 -17.91 -20.62
N LYS A 586 19.76 -18.14 -20.34
CA LYS A 586 19.20 -19.35 -19.70
C LYS A 586 19.81 -19.70 -18.33
N VAL A 587 20.62 -18.80 -17.76
CA VAL A 587 21.19 -18.90 -16.41
C VAL A 587 20.12 -18.61 -15.36
N TRP A 588 20.19 -19.31 -14.23
CA TRP A 588 19.35 -19.08 -13.06
C TRP A 588 19.99 -18.05 -12.12
N SER A 589 19.23 -17.04 -11.72
CA SER A 589 19.56 -16.13 -10.62
C SER A 589 18.67 -16.42 -9.41
N MET A 590 19.20 -16.32 -8.19
CA MET A 590 18.43 -16.36 -6.95
C MET A 590 18.40 -14.97 -6.30
N ARG A 591 17.23 -14.55 -5.82
CA ARG A 591 17.03 -13.32 -5.05
C ARG A 591 16.00 -13.53 -3.94
N TYR A 592 15.99 -12.63 -2.97
CA TYR A 592 14.96 -12.58 -1.93
C TYR A 592 13.79 -11.69 -2.36
N VAL A 593 12.57 -12.04 -1.98
CA VAL A 593 11.33 -11.27 -2.25
C VAL A 593 10.32 -11.38 -1.11
N ASP A 594 9.64 -10.27 -0.81
CA ASP A 594 8.53 -10.23 0.15
C ASP A 594 7.19 -10.26 -0.59
N LEU A 595 6.40 -11.31 -0.32
CA LEU A 595 5.13 -11.57 -1.01
C LEU A 595 4.04 -10.58 -0.60
N GLY A 596 3.32 -10.08 -1.60
CA GLY A 596 2.20 -9.15 -1.44
C GLY A 596 2.63 -7.68 -1.32
N VAL A 597 3.93 -7.39 -1.24
CA VAL A 597 4.42 -6.00 -1.11
C VAL A 597 4.10 -5.17 -2.36
N VAL A 598 4.25 -5.76 -3.55
CA VAL A 598 3.92 -5.08 -4.81
C VAL A 598 2.41 -4.88 -4.92
N ALA A 599 1.62 -5.90 -4.55
CA ALA A 599 0.17 -5.85 -4.53
C ALA A 599 -0.41 -4.84 -3.55
N LYS A 600 0.22 -4.68 -2.38
CA LYS A 600 -0.12 -3.67 -1.36
C LYS A 600 0.22 -2.26 -1.85
N GLN A 601 1.44 -2.04 -2.36
CA GLN A 601 1.87 -0.75 -2.91
C GLN A 601 1.00 -0.28 -4.08
N GLN A 602 0.56 -1.20 -4.93
CA GLN A 602 -0.23 -0.90 -6.14
C GLN A 602 -1.74 -1.04 -5.93
N GLY A 603 -2.18 -1.52 -4.76
CA GLY A 603 -3.58 -1.65 -4.37
C GLY A 603 -4.41 -2.49 -5.34
N VAL A 604 -4.01 -3.73 -5.64
CA VAL A 604 -4.53 -4.51 -6.81
C VAL A 604 -6.05 -4.61 -6.93
N ARG A 605 -6.81 -4.80 -5.83
CA ARG A 605 -8.29 -4.78 -5.90
C ARG A 605 -8.83 -3.41 -6.35
N ARG A 606 -8.16 -2.33 -5.96
CA ARG A 606 -8.43 -0.93 -6.30
C ARG A 606 -7.97 -0.54 -7.72
N ALA A 607 -7.83 -1.49 -8.65
CA ALA A 607 -7.51 -1.28 -10.07
C ALA A 607 -8.68 -0.65 -10.87
N ARG A 608 -9.13 0.50 -10.35
CA ARG A 608 -10.16 1.39 -10.89
C ARG A 608 -9.92 1.75 -12.34
N GLY A 609 -11.01 1.95 -13.08
CA GLY A 609 -11.40 3.25 -13.69
C GLY A 609 -10.48 3.98 -14.67
N LEU A 610 -9.22 3.58 -14.84
CA LEU A 610 -8.28 4.03 -15.85
C LEU A 610 -8.17 2.97 -16.94
N LEU A 611 -7.75 3.36 -18.14
CA LEU A 611 -7.42 2.42 -19.22
C LEU A 611 -6.37 1.39 -18.75
N PRO A 612 -6.46 0.11 -19.20
CA PRO A 612 -5.52 -0.94 -18.81
C PRO A 612 -4.06 -0.55 -19.10
N GLY A 613 -3.16 -0.86 -18.16
CA GLY A 613 -1.72 -0.65 -18.31
C GLY A 613 -1.15 0.57 -17.58
N MET A 614 -1.94 1.49 -17.02
CA MET A 614 -1.38 2.70 -16.40
C MET A 614 -1.06 2.56 -14.92
N LYS A 615 0.23 2.48 -14.59
CA LYS A 615 0.74 2.56 -13.21
C LYS A 615 1.57 3.82 -13.03
N MET A 616 0.99 4.81 -12.37
CA MET A 616 1.73 5.95 -11.82
C MET A 616 2.55 5.49 -10.61
N GLN A 617 3.69 4.85 -10.87
CA GLN A 617 4.74 4.77 -9.86
C GLN A 617 5.48 6.12 -9.89
N GLN A 618 5.35 6.89 -8.81
CA GLN A 618 6.03 8.18 -8.65
C GLN A 618 7.53 7.90 -8.43
N GLN A 619 8.33 8.05 -9.49
CA GLN A 619 9.76 8.15 -9.35
C GLN A 619 10.10 9.59 -8.96
N GLU A 620 10.34 9.83 -7.67
CA GLU A 620 11.10 11.02 -7.28
C GLU A 620 12.55 10.85 -7.78
N PRO A 621 13.11 11.80 -8.56
CA PRO A 621 14.51 11.73 -8.94
C PRO A 621 15.38 11.85 -7.70
N LYS A 622 16.39 10.98 -7.57
CA LYS A 622 17.29 10.92 -6.40
C LYS A 622 18.02 12.23 -6.11
N ASP A 623 18.21 13.03 -7.17
CA ASP A 623 19.03 14.25 -7.16
C ASP A 623 18.24 15.48 -6.69
N GLY A 624 16.90 15.40 -6.69
CA GLY A 624 16.00 16.52 -6.37
C GLY A 624 16.10 17.69 -7.36
N ALA A 625 15.53 18.84 -6.96
CA ALA A 625 15.84 20.11 -7.61
C ALA A 625 17.23 20.60 -7.17
N VAL A 626 17.95 21.27 -8.06
CA VAL A 626 19.33 21.70 -7.83
C VAL A 626 19.52 23.21 -7.99
N ILE A 627 20.45 23.74 -7.21
CA ILE A 627 20.87 25.14 -7.21
C ILE A 627 22.38 25.22 -7.42
N PHE A 628 22.84 26.17 -8.24
CA PHE A 628 24.28 26.40 -8.39
C PHE A 628 24.83 27.07 -7.12
N ASP A 629 25.73 26.36 -6.45
CA ASP A 629 26.54 26.89 -5.36
C ASP A 629 27.81 27.53 -5.92
N ALA A 630 28.03 28.80 -5.57
CA ALA A 630 29.18 29.57 -6.01
C ALA A 630 30.46 29.21 -5.26
N GLU A 631 30.39 28.64 -4.04
CA GLU A 631 31.57 28.28 -3.25
C GLU A 631 32.20 26.98 -3.77
N SER A 632 31.41 25.91 -3.95
CA SER A 632 31.90 24.66 -4.55
C SER A 632 32.02 24.70 -6.08
N GLN A 633 31.43 25.70 -6.74
CA GLN A 633 31.25 25.76 -8.20
C GLN A 633 30.45 24.56 -8.77
N THR A 634 29.56 23.96 -7.97
CA THR A 634 28.76 22.79 -8.38
C THR A 634 27.25 23.03 -8.24
N TRP A 635 26.48 22.25 -9.00
CA TRP A 635 25.03 22.15 -8.81
C TRP A 635 24.74 21.21 -7.63
N THR A 636 24.23 21.77 -6.54
CA THR A 636 23.94 21.05 -5.29
C THR A 636 22.45 20.85 -5.11
N ALA A 637 22.03 19.79 -4.42
CA ALA A 637 20.63 19.53 -4.15
C ALA A 637 20.04 20.63 -3.25
N GLN A 638 18.90 21.20 -3.65
CA GLN A 638 18.23 22.26 -2.91
C GLN A 638 17.76 21.73 -1.54
N VAL A 639 18.43 22.17 -0.47
CA VAL A 639 18.07 21.81 0.90
C VAL A 639 16.64 22.27 1.18
N ARG A 640 15.76 21.33 1.55
CA ARG A 640 14.37 21.63 1.93
C ARG A 640 14.38 22.62 3.09
N ASN A 641 13.77 23.79 2.88
CA ASN A 641 13.99 24.98 3.69
C ASN A 641 13.59 24.75 5.18
N PRO A 642 14.53 24.74 6.14
CA PRO A 642 14.28 24.28 7.52
C PRO A 642 13.63 25.37 8.41
N ALA A 643 12.75 26.21 7.84
CA ALA A 643 12.19 27.42 8.43
C ALA A 643 11.17 27.20 9.59
N LEU A 644 11.28 26.07 10.30
CA LEU A 644 10.58 25.76 11.55
C LEU A 644 11.52 25.26 12.67
N LEU A 645 12.84 25.18 12.45
CA LEU A 645 13.82 24.68 13.42
C LEU A 645 15.05 25.59 13.61
N THR A 646 14.80 26.87 13.90
CA THR A 646 15.83 27.83 14.38
C THR A 646 15.30 28.75 15.48
N ALA A 647 14.57 28.16 16.44
CA ALA A 647 14.05 28.84 17.64
C ALA A 647 14.75 28.43 18.95
N SER A 648 15.99 27.92 18.87
CA SER A 648 16.94 27.87 19.99
C SER A 648 18.34 27.50 19.47
N LEU A 649 19.29 28.44 19.59
CA LEU A 649 20.75 28.25 19.70
C LEU A 649 21.42 29.64 19.60
N GLN A 650 21.61 30.29 20.75
CA GLN A 650 22.47 31.48 20.84
C GLN A 650 23.90 31.06 21.13
N PRO A 651 24.91 31.58 20.42
CA PRO A 651 26.28 31.64 20.90
C PRO A 651 26.44 32.88 21.80
N GLU A 652 26.71 32.71 23.08
CA GLU A 652 27.08 33.83 23.95
C GLU A 652 28.56 34.22 23.77
N GLY A 653 28.79 35.52 23.58
CA GLY A 653 30.01 36.22 24.02
C GLY A 653 31.31 35.99 23.25
N GLN A 654 31.83 37.05 22.62
CA GLN A 654 32.88 37.83 23.27
C GLN A 654 33.06 39.26 22.72
N GLN A 655 33.05 40.22 23.67
CA GLN A 655 33.70 41.54 23.72
C GLN A 655 33.50 42.60 22.61
N ARG A 656 33.23 43.84 23.08
CA ARG A 656 33.19 45.10 22.31
C ARG A 656 34.50 45.88 22.48
N CYS A 657 34.81 46.76 21.53
CA CYS A 657 35.27 48.14 21.80
C CYS A 657 34.79 49.09 20.68
N PRO A 658 34.45 50.37 20.95
CA PRO A 658 33.93 51.32 19.95
C PRO A 658 34.97 52.45 19.63
N PRO A 659 34.65 53.66 19.11
CA PRO A 659 34.97 54.02 17.72
C PRO A 659 35.70 55.40 17.57
N ALA A 660 35.55 56.05 16.40
CA ALA A 660 36.13 57.32 15.92
C ALA A 660 37.47 57.16 15.16
N ASP A 661 37.83 57.95 14.14
CA ASP A 661 37.17 59.11 13.48
C ASP A 661 37.04 58.91 11.96
N GLY A 662 36.42 59.84 11.22
CA GLY A 662 36.26 59.73 9.75
C GLY A 662 36.27 61.04 8.97
N ALA A 663 36.40 60.94 7.64
CA ALA A 663 36.20 62.05 6.68
C ALA A 663 35.89 61.53 5.26
N SER A 664 35.01 62.23 4.56
CA SER A 664 34.71 62.13 3.11
C SER A 664 35.39 63.35 2.38
N PRO A 665 35.21 63.68 1.07
CA PRO A 665 34.25 63.16 0.07
C PRO A 665 34.71 63.11 -1.42
N SER A 666 33.73 62.91 -2.32
CA SER A 666 33.71 63.20 -3.78
C SER A 666 34.51 62.25 -4.70
N TYR A 667 34.02 61.85 -5.88
CA TYR A 667 33.33 62.65 -6.90
C TYR A 667 32.02 62.05 -7.49
N MET A 668 31.29 62.90 -8.22
CA MET A 668 29.98 62.75 -8.91
C MET A 668 29.91 63.87 -10.00
N PRO A 669 28.94 63.96 -10.93
CA PRO A 669 27.85 63.05 -11.32
C PRO A 669 27.77 62.84 -12.88
N ALA A 670 26.57 62.50 -13.37
CA ALA A 670 26.01 62.63 -14.74
C ALA A 670 25.70 61.28 -15.44
N GLU A 671 24.53 61.07 -16.09
CA GLU A 671 23.33 61.93 -16.19
C GLU A 671 22.05 61.07 -16.29
N ALA A 672 20.87 61.67 -16.07
CA ALA A 672 19.61 60.94 -15.92
C ALA A 672 18.71 61.01 -17.17
N ALA A 673 17.91 59.96 -17.40
CA ALA A 673 16.89 59.93 -18.45
C ALA A 673 15.54 59.45 -17.91
N GLY A 674 14.50 60.28 -18.08
CA GLY A 674 13.10 59.83 -18.15
C GLY A 674 12.47 59.18 -16.92
N ALA A 675 12.36 59.90 -15.80
CA ALA A 675 11.46 59.50 -14.71
C ALA A 675 9.99 59.68 -15.12
N SER A 676 9.39 58.63 -15.68
CA SER A 676 7.93 58.50 -15.79
C SER A 676 7.32 58.36 -14.39
N ALA A 677 6.12 58.91 -14.19
CA ALA A 677 5.38 58.77 -12.92
C ALA A 677 4.60 57.44 -12.92
N ASP A 678 5.34 56.33 -12.91
CA ASP A 678 4.75 55.01 -13.18
C ASP A 678 3.76 54.58 -12.10
N ALA A 679 2.54 54.28 -12.55
CA ALA A 679 1.48 53.76 -11.71
C ALA A 679 1.91 52.41 -11.09
N ALA A 680 1.72 52.26 -9.78
CA ALA A 680 2.22 51.12 -9.00
C ALA A 680 1.89 49.75 -9.64
N GLU A 681 2.90 49.15 -10.27
CA GLU A 681 2.75 47.99 -11.14
C GLU A 681 2.05 46.83 -10.41
N VAL A 682 0.98 46.31 -11.01
CA VAL A 682 0.25 45.16 -10.46
C VAL A 682 1.14 43.92 -10.65
N PRO A 683 1.45 43.15 -9.59
CA PRO A 683 2.59 42.25 -9.65
C PRO A 683 2.29 41.05 -10.55
N THR A 684 3.24 40.72 -11.42
CA THR A 684 3.06 39.71 -12.48
C THR A 684 3.91 38.46 -12.26
N LEU A 685 3.32 37.32 -12.59
CA LEU A 685 3.99 36.03 -12.76
C LEU A 685 4.18 35.79 -14.26
N LYS A 686 5.42 35.66 -14.72
CA LYS A 686 5.73 35.40 -16.13
C LYS A 686 6.19 33.96 -16.34
N VAL A 687 5.62 33.26 -17.33
CA VAL A 687 5.99 31.89 -17.67
C VAL A 687 6.37 31.76 -19.15
N LEU A 688 7.28 30.83 -19.45
CA LEU A 688 7.67 30.46 -20.82
C LEU A 688 7.57 28.94 -20.95
N THR A 689 6.96 28.43 -22.02
CA THR A 689 7.05 27.01 -22.41
C THR A 689 7.65 26.85 -23.80
N TRP A 690 8.49 25.83 -24.02
CA TRP A 690 9.14 25.59 -25.32
C TRP A 690 9.62 24.15 -25.51
N ASN A 691 9.10 23.44 -26.52
CA ASN A 691 9.76 22.23 -27.02
C ASN A 691 11.03 22.61 -27.81
N VAL A 692 12.18 22.02 -27.47
CA VAL A 692 13.50 22.35 -28.03
C VAL A 692 14.15 21.24 -28.88
N MET A 693 13.46 20.09 -29.06
CA MET A 693 13.90 18.83 -29.69
C MET A 693 15.18 18.91 -30.56
N PHE A 694 16.26 18.25 -30.12
CA PHE A 694 17.58 18.34 -30.74
C PHE A 694 17.87 17.28 -31.81
N ASP A 695 18.46 16.12 -31.50
CA ASP A 695 19.22 15.30 -32.47
C ASP A 695 18.58 13.95 -32.84
N ARG A 696 17.31 13.74 -32.46
CA ARG A 696 16.53 12.47 -32.51
C ARG A 696 16.65 11.64 -33.81
N TYR A 697 16.92 12.25 -34.98
CA TYR A 697 17.10 11.59 -36.28
C TYR A 697 18.33 12.10 -37.06
N SER A 698 19.46 12.32 -36.37
CA SER A 698 20.66 12.83 -37.04
C SER A 698 21.15 11.92 -38.17
N ASN A 699 21.18 12.48 -39.40
CA ASN A 699 21.51 11.78 -40.65
C ASN A 699 20.63 10.53 -40.92
N GLN A 700 19.40 10.48 -40.38
CA GLN A 700 18.43 9.39 -40.60
C GLN A 700 17.07 9.97 -41.05
N PRO A 701 16.28 9.24 -41.88
CA PRO A 701 14.94 9.68 -42.24
C PRO A 701 13.99 9.75 -41.02
N THR A 702 12.97 10.60 -41.09
CA THR A 702 11.90 10.60 -40.07
C THR A 702 11.10 9.29 -40.11
N PRO A 703 10.34 8.94 -39.05
CA PRO A 703 9.50 7.73 -39.05
C PRO A 703 8.43 7.69 -40.15
N LEU A 704 8.13 8.83 -40.80
CA LEU A 704 7.19 8.95 -41.93
C LEU A 704 7.90 9.19 -43.28
N GLY A 705 9.23 9.22 -43.30
CA GLY A 705 10.05 9.14 -44.53
C GLY A 705 10.68 10.44 -45.03
N MET A 706 10.60 11.55 -44.28
CA MET A 706 11.29 12.79 -44.66
C MET A 706 12.82 12.59 -44.63
N PRO A 707 13.61 13.19 -45.55
CA PRO A 707 15.05 13.01 -45.59
C PRO A 707 15.77 13.47 -44.30
N GLY A 708 16.79 12.72 -43.88
CA GLY A 708 17.64 13.12 -42.77
C GLY A 708 18.46 14.36 -43.12
N ILE A 709 18.24 15.45 -42.38
CA ILE A 709 19.08 16.66 -42.41
C ILE A 709 20.31 16.50 -41.50
N ASP A 710 21.25 17.46 -41.58
CA ASP A 710 22.36 17.57 -40.63
C ASP A 710 21.96 18.51 -39.48
N TRP A 711 22.13 18.06 -38.24
CA TRP A 711 21.47 18.69 -37.10
C TRP A 711 22.44 19.62 -36.37
N CYS A 712 22.34 20.90 -36.72
CA CYS A 712 23.15 22.00 -36.20
C CYS A 712 22.76 22.40 -34.75
N SER A 713 22.66 21.43 -33.84
CA SER A 713 22.26 21.63 -32.43
C SER A 713 23.24 22.51 -31.63
N PRO A 714 24.58 22.35 -31.76
CA PRO A 714 25.54 23.29 -31.16
C PRO A 714 25.38 24.76 -31.63
N GLN A 715 24.80 24.99 -32.82
CA GLN A 715 24.48 26.32 -33.34
C GLN A 715 23.12 26.83 -32.84
N ARG A 716 22.20 25.95 -32.45
CA ARG A 716 20.90 26.30 -31.83
C ARG A 716 21.04 26.65 -30.34
N TYR A 717 21.88 25.94 -29.58
CA TYR A 717 22.01 26.12 -28.12
C TYR A 717 22.26 27.58 -27.68
N PRO A 718 23.17 28.37 -28.31
CA PRO A 718 23.43 29.74 -27.88
C PRO A 718 22.23 30.67 -28.11
N VAL A 719 21.46 30.44 -29.18
CA VAL A 719 20.28 31.25 -29.51
C VAL A 719 19.12 30.94 -28.57
N LEU A 720 18.84 29.66 -28.33
CA LEU A 720 17.85 29.25 -27.34
C LEU A 720 18.19 29.82 -25.96
N ALA A 721 19.44 29.69 -25.51
CA ALA A 721 19.89 30.24 -24.23
C ALA A 721 19.76 31.76 -24.17
N LYS A 722 20.18 32.50 -25.21
CA LYS A 722 20.00 33.96 -25.33
C LYS A 722 18.53 34.36 -25.24
N LEU A 723 17.63 33.65 -25.91
CA LEU A 723 16.20 33.97 -25.93
C LEU A 723 15.53 33.65 -24.59
N ILE A 724 15.85 32.53 -23.95
CA ILE A 724 15.36 32.18 -22.61
C ILE A 724 15.87 33.20 -21.55
N ASP A 725 17.11 33.68 -21.69
CA ASP A 725 17.69 34.72 -20.84
C ASP A 725 16.96 36.07 -20.99
N THR A 726 16.75 36.48 -22.26
CA THR A 726 16.09 37.75 -22.64
C THR A 726 14.61 37.78 -22.26
N GLU A 727 13.91 36.64 -22.35
CA GLU A 727 12.48 36.54 -22.01
C GLU A 727 12.21 36.71 -20.50
N ASP A 728 13.23 36.54 -19.66
CA ASP A 728 13.26 36.82 -18.22
C ASP A 728 12.08 36.27 -17.39
N ALA A 729 11.58 35.08 -17.73
CA ALA A 729 10.44 34.46 -17.05
C ALA A 729 10.72 34.11 -15.57
N ASP A 730 9.67 34.07 -14.75
CA ASP A 730 9.71 33.53 -13.39
C ASP A 730 9.79 31.99 -13.39
N VAL A 731 9.16 31.33 -14.37
CA VAL A 731 9.27 29.89 -14.61
C VAL A 731 9.40 29.59 -16.11
N VAL A 732 10.41 28.81 -16.49
CA VAL A 732 10.60 28.28 -17.86
C VAL A 732 10.36 26.78 -17.83
N GLY A 733 9.50 26.26 -18.71
CA GLY A 733 9.30 24.83 -18.95
C GLY A 733 9.79 24.42 -20.33
N LEU A 734 10.71 23.47 -20.38
CA LEU A 734 11.33 23.01 -21.62
C LEU A 734 10.99 21.54 -21.86
N GLN A 735 10.61 21.20 -23.10
CA GLN A 735 10.25 19.84 -23.53
C GLN A 735 11.27 19.27 -24.54
N GLU A 736 11.39 17.95 -24.58
CA GLU A 736 12.43 17.21 -25.33
C GLU A 736 13.87 17.70 -25.05
N VAL A 737 14.15 18.03 -23.78
CA VAL A 737 15.48 18.46 -23.34
C VAL A 737 16.43 17.28 -23.26
N GLU A 738 17.46 17.28 -24.11
CA GLU A 738 18.58 16.35 -24.07
C GLU A 738 19.67 16.84 -23.08
N ARG A 739 20.42 15.91 -22.46
CA ARG A 739 21.51 16.26 -21.52
C ARG A 739 22.48 17.34 -22.00
N PRO A 740 23.00 17.34 -23.25
CA PRO A 740 24.02 18.32 -23.65
C PRO A 740 23.48 19.76 -23.66
N PHE A 741 22.18 19.96 -23.92
CA PHE A 741 21.56 21.28 -23.80
C PHE A 741 21.31 21.66 -22.34
N ALA A 742 20.91 20.71 -21.49
CA ALA A 742 20.78 20.96 -20.05
C ALA A 742 22.13 21.33 -19.42
N GLU A 743 23.22 20.67 -19.82
CA GLU A 743 24.60 21.01 -19.43
C GLU A 743 25.02 22.38 -19.98
N TYR A 744 24.67 22.71 -21.23
CA TYR A 744 24.93 24.02 -21.82
C TYR A 744 24.19 25.16 -21.06
N LEU A 745 22.91 24.98 -20.74
CA LEU A 745 22.13 25.92 -19.91
C LEU A 745 22.75 26.06 -18.52
N ALA A 746 23.10 24.93 -17.88
CA ALA A 746 23.72 24.89 -16.56
C ALA A 746 25.15 25.47 -16.51
N ALA A 747 25.77 25.71 -17.67
CA ALA A 747 27.02 26.44 -17.81
C ALA A 747 26.83 27.97 -17.91
N GLN A 748 25.64 28.47 -18.26
CA GLN A 748 25.42 29.91 -18.46
C GLN A 748 25.45 30.67 -17.12
N PRO A 749 26.13 31.84 -17.04
CA PRO A 749 26.13 32.68 -15.84
C PRO A 749 24.73 33.04 -15.38
N TRP A 750 23.87 33.53 -16.28
CA TRP A 750 22.49 33.91 -15.96
C TRP A 750 21.66 32.76 -15.37
N CYS A 751 21.90 31.52 -15.78
CA CYS A 751 21.17 30.35 -15.29
C CYS A 751 21.63 29.99 -13.88
N ARG A 752 22.95 29.91 -13.68
CA ARG A 752 23.59 29.71 -12.38
C ARG A 752 23.24 30.79 -11.36
N GLU A 753 23.16 32.04 -11.80
CA GLU A 753 22.92 33.20 -10.95
C GLU A 753 21.45 33.40 -10.58
N ARG A 754 20.52 33.05 -11.49
CA ARG A 754 19.11 33.48 -11.41
C ARG A 754 18.09 32.34 -11.32
N TYR A 755 18.47 31.07 -11.54
CA TYR A 755 17.52 29.95 -11.59
C TYR A 755 17.90 28.74 -10.71
N ILE A 756 16.88 27.97 -10.36
CA ILE A 756 16.91 26.61 -9.79
C ILE A 756 16.43 25.66 -10.90
N MET A 757 17.12 24.54 -11.11
CA MET A 757 16.71 23.52 -12.09
C MET A 757 15.91 22.42 -11.40
N SER A 758 14.85 21.90 -12.02
CA SER A 758 14.04 20.82 -11.41
C SER A 758 14.82 19.51 -11.21
N CYS A 759 15.87 19.28 -11.98
CA CYS A 759 16.79 18.15 -11.83
C CYS A 759 18.23 18.55 -12.15
N SER A 760 19.18 17.71 -11.76
CA SER A 760 20.58 17.83 -12.22
C SER A 760 20.69 17.78 -13.76
N PRO A 761 21.59 18.54 -14.40
CA PRO A 761 21.82 18.47 -15.85
C PRO A 761 22.15 17.06 -16.35
N CYS A 762 22.90 16.31 -15.53
CA CYS A 762 23.30 14.94 -15.83
C CYS A 762 22.21 13.89 -15.49
N SER A 763 21.04 14.30 -14.99
CA SER A 763 20.07 13.39 -14.40
C SER A 763 19.53 12.35 -15.41
N PRO A 764 19.25 11.10 -14.98
CA PRO A 764 18.62 10.09 -15.84
C PRO A 764 17.24 10.45 -16.38
N ILE A 765 16.59 11.51 -15.91
CA ILE A 765 15.27 11.93 -16.40
C ILE A 765 15.33 12.73 -17.72
N LEU A 766 16.53 13.06 -18.20
CA LEU A 766 16.80 13.76 -19.46
C LEU A 766 17.49 12.85 -20.49
N ASP A 767 17.25 11.53 -20.42
CA ASP A 767 17.97 10.49 -21.15
C ASP A 767 17.01 9.51 -21.83
N PRO A 768 16.90 9.49 -23.17
CA PRO A 768 17.64 10.33 -24.12
C PRO A 768 17.22 11.81 -24.12
N TRP A 769 15.99 12.12 -23.66
CA TRP A 769 15.44 13.47 -23.54
C TRP A 769 14.34 13.49 -22.46
N GLY A 770 13.99 14.67 -21.95
CA GLY A 770 12.99 14.81 -20.89
C GLY A 770 12.34 16.19 -20.79
N VAL A 771 11.77 16.47 -19.62
CA VAL A 771 11.11 17.75 -19.31
C VAL A 771 11.81 18.43 -18.13
N LEU A 772 12.14 19.71 -18.30
CA LEU A 772 12.91 20.50 -17.33
C LEU A 772 12.11 21.76 -16.94
N LEU A 773 12.08 22.11 -15.65
CA LEU A 773 11.75 23.47 -15.21
C LEU A 773 13.02 24.22 -14.81
N LEU A 774 13.10 25.49 -15.22
CA LEU A 774 13.92 26.52 -14.56
C LEU A 774 12.98 27.40 -13.74
N VAL A 775 13.27 27.58 -12.44
CA VAL A 775 12.45 28.42 -11.53
C VAL A 775 13.32 29.54 -10.97
N ARG A 776 12.84 30.78 -11.05
CA ARG A 776 13.59 31.98 -10.65
C ARG A 776 13.93 31.96 -9.16
N ARG A 777 15.23 32.00 -8.83
CA ARG A 777 15.74 31.96 -7.46
C ARG A 777 15.84 33.37 -6.87
N GLY A 778 15.41 33.55 -5.62
CA GLY A 778 15.42 34.85 -4.94
C GLY A 778 14.43 35.91 -5.48
N GLY A 779 13.64 35.58 -6.52
CA GLY A 779 12.71 36.49 -7.19
C GLY A 779 11.47 36.87 -6.39
N ARG A 780 10.47 37.43 -7.09
CA ARG A 780 9.20 37.90 -6.49
C ARG A 780 8.37 36.77 -5.85
N TRP A 781 8.57 35.52 -6.30
CA TRP A 781 7.74 34.36 -6.00
C TRP A 781 8.55 33.22 -5.38
N PRO A 782 8.66 33.12 -4.05
CA PRO A 782 9.48 32.10 -3.40
C PRO A 782 9.00 30.67 -3.67
N LEU A 783 9.87 29.87 -4.28
CA LEU A 783 9.70 28.44 -4.50
C LEU A 783 9.64 27.70 -3.16
N GLN A 784 8.49 27.08 -2.87
CA GLN A 784 8.26 26.28 -1.67
C GLN A 784 8.73 24.84 -1.85
N GLN A 785 8.44 24.24 -3.01
CA GLN A 785 8.71 22.84 -3.30
C GLN A 785 8.79 22.58 -4.81
N VAL A 786 9.66 21.65 -5.21
CA VAL A 786 9.59 20.98 -6.51
C VAL A 786 9.22 19.50 -6.30
N THR A 787 8.35 18.96 -7.14
CA THR A 787 8.06 17.52 -7.23
C THR A 787 8.07 17.04 -8.67
N HIS A 788 8.12 15.72 -8.87
CA HIS A 788 7.93 15.09 -10.18
C HIS A 788 6.78 14.10 -10.07
N LEU A 789 5.79 14.23 -10.95
CA LEU A 789 4.62 13.37 -11.01
C LEU A 789 4.64 12.58 -12.33
N ASN A 790 4.46 11.27 -12.27
CA ASN A 790 4.55 10.42 -13.47
C ASN A 790 3.21 10.40 -14.22
N VAL A 791 3.25 10.73 -15.51
CA VAL A 791 2.13 10.77 -16.46
C VAL A 791 2.37 9.70 -17.54
N PRO A 792 2.25 8.40 -17.21
CA PRO A 792 2.73 7.29 -18.06
C PRO A 792 1.95 7.13 -19.36
N ALA A 793 2.67 6.73 -20.44
CA ALA A 793 2.18 6.19 -21.71
C ALA A 793 1.55 4.78 -21.62
N TRP A 794 2.14 3.92 -20.79
CA TRP A 794 1.80 2.51 -20.60
C TRP A 794 2.55 1.98 -19.36
N SER A 795 2.45 0.68 -19.08
CA SER A 795 3.06 0.09 -17.87
C SER A 795 4.58 0.11 -17.97
N GLY A 796 5.24 0.85 -17.08
CA GLY A 796 6.69 1.05 -17.11
C GLY A 796 7.14 2.23 -17.98
N HIS A 797 6.23 2.97 -18.62
CA HIS A 797 6.56 4.27 -19.16
C HIS A 797 6.85 5.25 -18.01
N VAL A 798 7.92 6.03 -18.16
CA VAL A 798 8.28 7.11 -17.25
C VAL A 798 8.21 8.39 -18.06
N SER A 799 7.22 9.23 -17.76
CA SER A 799 7.10 10.58 -18.30
C SER A 799 6.83 11.50 -17.13
N LEU A 800 7.87 12.17 -16.66
CA LEU A 800 7.81 12.97 -15.45
C LEU A 800 7.39 14.40 -15.77
N MET A 801 6.25 14.81 -15.22
CA MET A 801 5.82 16.19 -15.16
C MET A 801 6.48 16.85 -13.93
N PRO A 802 7.51 17.69 -14.08
CA PRO A 802 7.98 18.53 -12.99
C PRO A 802 6.91 19.55 -12.58
N VAL A 803 6.78 19.77 -11.28
CA VAL A 803 5.83 20.70 -10.66
C VAL A 803 6.56 21.57 -9.65
N ALA A 804 6.51 22.89 -9.80
CA ALA A 804 6.99 23.88 -8.86
C ALA A 804 5.81 24.52 -8.11
N THR A 805 5.86 24.59 -6.79
CA THR A 805 4.86 25.29 -5.97
C THR A 805 5.44 26.62 -5.49
N LEU A 806 4.84 27.74 -5.90
CA LEU A 806 5.27 29.10 -5.60
C LEU A 806 4.34 29.74 -4.54
N ASP A 807 4.88 30.57 -3.65
CA ASP A 807 4.07 31.42 -2.77
C ASP A 807 3.93 32.84 -3.33
N LEU A 808 2.70 33.23 -3.67
CA LEU A 808 2.38 34.55 -4.19
C LEU A 808 2.05 35.58 -3.08
N ALA A 809 1.95 35.16 -1.81
CA ALA A 809 1.72 36.09 -0.70
C ALA A 809 2.97 36.93 -0.37
N ALA A 810 4.16 36.45 -0.70
CA ALA A 810 5.44 37.11 -0.39
C ALA A 810 5.65 38.46 -1.10
N ALA A 811 4.98 38.71 -2.24
CA ALA A 811 5.05 40.00 -2.92
C ALA A 811 4.22 41.09 -2.21
N ALA A 812 3.16 40.73 -1.50
CA ALA A 812 2.35 41.67 -0.73
C ALA A 812 3.12 42.21 0.49
N THR A 813 3.80 41.32 1.23
CA THR A 813 4.48 41.68 2.48
C THR A 813 5.75 42.53 2.30
N ARG A 814 6.29 42.65 1.07
CA ARG A 814 7.37 43.61 0.76
C ARG A 814 6.89 45.04 0.55
N ARG A 815 5.59 45.29 0.31
CA ARG A 815 5.03 46.64 0.10
C ARG A 815 4.90 47.43 1.41
N ASP A 816 4.44 46.76 2.47
CA ASP A 816 4.26 47.36 3.80
C ASP A 816 5.58 47.86 4.46
N ALA A 817 6.73 47.51 3.90
CA ALA A 817 8.05 47.85 4.42
C ALA A 817 8.65 49.15 3.84
N SER A 818 7.96 49.83 2.92
CA SER A 818 8.48 51.00 2.20
C SER A 818 7.63 52.27 2.29
N SER A 819 6.68 52.35 3.23
CA SER A 819 5.83 53.53 3.44
C SER A 819 6.05 54.16 4.82
N THR A 820 6.40 55.46 4.81
CA THR A 820 6.42 56.40 5.95
C THR A 820 7.21 55.97 7.18
N ASP A 821 8.46 56.41 7.22
CA ASP A 821 9.11 56.81 8.48
C ASP A 821 8.41 58.09 8.97
N ASP A 822 7.74 58.04 10.12
CA ASP A 822 7.24 59.22 10.85
C ASP A 822 6.99 58.85 12.32
N GLY A 823 7.45 59.69 13.26
CA GLY A 823 7.65 59.29 14.65
C GLY A 823 6.50 59.63 15.62
N GLY A 824 6.12 58.71 16.53
CA GLY A 824 5.15 59.06 17.58
C GLY A 824 4.75 58.01 18.61
N SER A 825 5.37 58.08 19.80
CA SER A 825 4.87 57.57 21.09
C SER A 825 4.74 56.03 21.30
N ALA A 826 4.77 55.61 22.56
CA ALA A 826 4.77 54.21 22.97
C ALA A 826 3.36 53.70 23.35
N GLY A 827 2.95 52.58 22.77
CA GLY A 827 1.71 51.87 23.14
C GLY A 827 1.89 50.36 23.10
N LYS A 828 2.07 49.71 24.26
CA LYS A 828 2.20 48.24 24.35
C LYS A 828 0.87 47.55 24.01
N SER A 829 0.72 47.08 22.78
CA SER A 829 -0.37 46.20 22.38
C SER A 829 0.16 45.03 21.54
N SER A 830 0.31 43.87 22.17
CA SER A 830 0.73 42.63 21.50
C SER A 830 -0.42 42.04 20.65
N LYS A 831 -0.81 42.76 19.59
CA LYS A 831 -1.68 42.19 18.55
C LYS A 831 -0.96 41.01 17.91
N ARG A 832 -1.51 39.80 18.07
CA ARG A 832 -1.09 38.62 17.29
C ARG A 832 -1.16 39.00 15.81
N LYS A 833 0.00 39.01 15.12
CA LYS A 833 0.04 39.18 13.67
C LYS A 833 -0.65 37.98 13.06
N LEU A 834 -1.90 38.15 12.61
CA LEU A 834 -2.66 37.09 11.96
C LEU A 834 -1.88 36.69 10.71
N ALA A 835 -1.56 35.40 10.58
CA ALA A 835 -0.87 34.93 9.38
C ALA A 835 -1.82 35.11 8.18
N MET A 836 -1.38 35.87 7.19
CA MET A 836 -2.06 35.90 5.89
C MET A 836 -2.08 34.46 5.34
N PRO A 837 -3.20 34.00 4.74
CA PRO A 837 -3.24 32.68 4.12
C PRO A 837 -2.23 32.65 2.96
N GLN A 838 -1.37 31.62 2.94
CA GLN A 838 -0.38 31.43 1.88
C GLN A 838 -1.10 31.26 0.53
N ARG A 839 -0.71 32.05 -0.46
CA ARG A 839 -1.31 32.03 -1.80
C ARG A 839 -0.47 31.14 -2.70
N LEU A 840 -0.61 29.84 -2.49
CA LEU A 840 0.18 28.84 -3.22
C LEU A 840 -0.39 28.56 -4.61
N VAL A 841 0.47 28.62 -5.62
CA VAL A 841 0.16 28.23 -7.01
C VAL A 841 1.12 27.12 -7.44
N ASN A 842 0.58 26.09 -8.08
CA ASN A 842 1.39 25.06 -8.74
C ASN A 842 1.61 25.43 -10.22
N VAL A 843 2.86 25.39 -10.67
CA VAL A 843 3.25 25.57 -12.08
C VAL A 843 3.92 24.27 -12.55
N CYS A 844 3.42 23.66 -13.61
CA CYS A 844 3.98 22.41 -14.13
C CYS A 844 4.15 22.40 -15.66
N SER A 845 5.14 21.63 -16.12
CA SER A 845 5.48 21.46 -17.53
C SER A 845 5.22 20.02 -17.98
N VAL A 846 4.53 19.83 -19.11
CA VAL A 846 4.23 18.51 -19.70
C VAL A 846 4.83 18.35 -21.09
N HIS A 847 5.13 17.10 -21.44
CA HIS A 847 5.29 16.65 -22.83
C HIS A 847 4.53 15.33 -22.98
N LEU A 848 3.57 15.28 -23.91
CA LEU A 848 2.73 14.10 -24.15
C LEU A 848 3.20 13.29 -25.36
N LEU A 849 2.77 12.04 -25.44
CA LEU A 849 3.13 11.13 -26.51
C LEU A 849 2.51 11.59 -27.84
N ALA A 850 3.37 11.69 -28.86
CA ALA A 850 2.96 11.92 -30.24
C ALA A 850 2.21 10.69 -30.81
N PRO A 851 0.94 10.84 -31.24
CA PRO A 851 0.10 9.73 -31.74
C PRO A 851 0.43 9.27 -33.17
N PHE A 852 1.71 9.25 -33.58
CA PHE A 852 2.18 8.92 -34.95
C PHE A 852 1.73 7.56 -35.52
N VAL A 853 1.36 6.61 -34.66
CA VAL A 853 0.94 5.25 -35.06
C VAL A 853 -0.23 4.79 -34.20
N LYS A 854 -1.03 3.84 -34.71
CA LYS A 854 -2.22 3.29 -34.04
C LYS A 854 -1.97 2.70 -32.64
N ALA A 855 -0.74 2.31 -32.32
CA ALA A 855 -0.36 1.92 -30.97
C ALA A 855 -0.23 3.13 -30.01
N ASN A 856 0.30 4.25 -30.52
CA ASN A 856 0.44 5.50 -29.78
C ASN A 856 -0.90 6.18 -29.54
N GLU A 857 -1.87 6.09 -30.48
CA GLU A 857 -3.25 6.55 -30.26
C GLU A 857 -3.86 5.97 -28.96
N VAL A 858 -3.78 4.65 -28.79
CA VAL A 858 -4.33 3.94 -27.62
C VAL A 858 -3.57 4.28 -26.34
N ALA A 859 -2.23 4.39 -26.42
CA ALA A 859 -1.40 4.83 -25.31
C ALA A 859 -1.71 6.27 -24.89
N ARG A 860 -1.92 7.17 -25.86
CA ARG A 860 -2.20 8.59 -25.65
C ARG A 860 -3.54 8.83 -24.96
N THR A 861 -4.61 8.12 -25.36
CA THR A 861 -5.90 8.17 -24.64
C THR A 861 -5.75 7.77 -23.17
N GLY A 862 -4.80 6.87 -22.86
CA GLY A 862 -4.40 6.58 -21.48
C GLY A 862 -3.68 7.76 -20.83
N GLN A 863 -2.69 8.36 -21.51
CA GLN A 863 -1.90 9.47 -20.98
C GLN A 863 -2.78 10.67 -20.61
N ASP A 864 -3.78 10.97 -21.45
CA ASP A 864 -4.74 12.04 -21.21
C ASP A 864 -5.55 11.76 -19.93
N GLN A 865 -5.94 10.51 -19.67
CA GLN A 865 -6.59 10.12 -18.42
C GLN A 865 -5.65 10.21 -17.21
N ALA A 866 -4.38 9.83 -17.36
CA ALA A 866 -3.38 9.97 -16.30
C ALA A 866 -3.13 11.44 -15.96
N LEU A 867 -2.95 12.31 -16.96
CA LEU A 867 -2.78 13.75 -16.78
C LEU A 867 -4.01 14.35 -16.11
N ARG A 868 -5.21 14.13 -16.65
CA ARG A 868 -6.48 14.61 -16.08
C ARG A 868 -6.66 14.12 -14.64
N HIS A 869 -6.22 12.91 -14.30
CA HIS A 869 -6.22 12.42 -12.92
C HIS A 869 -5.25 13.20 -12.02
N VAL A 870 -3.98 13.36 -12.41
CA VAL A 870 -2.98 14.12 -11.63
C VAL A 870 -3.45 15.55 -11.38
N LEU A 871 -3.87 16.24 -12.45
CA LEU A 871 -4.33 17.64 -12.44
C LEU A 871 -5.60 17.86 -11.60
N THR A 872 -6.44 16.84 -11.38
CA THR A 872 -7.72 16.97 -10.63
C THR A 872 -7.75 16.28 -9.28
N ARG A 873 -6.81 15.36 -8.98
CA ARG A 873 -6.81 14.54 -7.76
C ARG A 873 -5.52 14.62 -6.93
N GLN A 874 -4.41 15.11 -7.51
CA GLN A 874 -3.12 15.24 -6.81
C GLN A 874 -2.75 16.70 -6.61
N LEU A 875 -2.85 17.53 -7.66
CA LEU A 875 -2.65 18.98 -7.56
C LEU A 875 -3.89 19.67 -6.99
N HIS A 876 -3.73 20.32 -5.83
CA HIS A 876 -4.77 21.05 -5.11
C HIS A 876 -4.52 22.56 -5.19
N GLY A 877 -5.58 23.37 -5.16
CA GLY A 877 -5.50 24.83 -5.28
C GLY A 877 -5.31 25.32 -6.72
N ASP A 878 -4.84 26.56 -6.86
CA ASP A 878 -4.61 27.22 -8.14
C ASP A 878 -3.44 26.54 -8.87
N THR A 879 -3.57 26.39 -10.20
CA THR A 879 -2.65 25.54 -10.98
C THR A 879 -2.55 26.01 -12.42
N LEU A 880 -1.32 26.25 -12.87
CA LEU A 880 -0.95 26.51 -14.26
C LEU A 880 -0.25 25.27 -14.82
N VAL A 881 -0.76 24.77 -15.95
CA VAL A 881 -0.20 23.64 -16.69
C VAL A 881 0.21 24.16 -18.05
N MET A 882 1.48 24.05 -18.39
CA MET A 882 2.00 24.45 -19.69
C MET A 882 2.74 23.30 -20.36
N GLY A 883 2.86 23.32 -21.68
CA GLY A 883 3.73 22.37 -22.38
C GLY A 883 3.31 22.02 -23.78
N ASP A 884 4.05 21.06 -24.32
CA ASP A 884 3.76 20.45 -25.61
C ASP A 884 2.79 19.28 -25.43
N PHE A 885 1.55 19.50 -25.83
CA PHE A 885 0.51 18.49 -25.75
C PHE A 885 0.55 17.50 -26.93
N ASN A 886 1.44 17.65 -27.92
CA ASN A 886 1.54 16.72 -29.05
C ASN A 886 0.18 16.50 -29.76
N ASP A 887 -0.60 17.57 -29.89
CA ASP A 887 -1.91 17.63 -30.54
C ASP A 887 -1.78 17.62 -32.08
N TRP A 888 -2.90 17.49 -32.79
CA TRP A 888 -2.98 17.84 -34.22
C TRP A 888 -4.26 18.69 -34.47
N PRO A 889 -4.35 19.54 -35.52
CA PRO A 889 -5.41 20.56 -35.65
C PRO A 889 -6.87 20.07 -35.73
N SER A 890 -7.10 18.76 -35.81
CA SER A 890 -8.42 18.11 -35.81
C SER A 890 -8.64 17.15 -34.63
N ASN A 891 -7.70 17.10 -33.67
CA ASN A 891 -7.79 16.37 -32.41
C ASN A 891 -6.95 17.09 -31.34
N GLU A 892 -7.49 18.19 -30.84
CA GLU A 892 -6.87 18.99 -29.80
C GLU A 892 -7.17 18.44 -28.39
N PHE A 893 -6.19 18.52 -27.48
CA PHE A 893 -6.38 18.23 -26.08
C PHE A 893 -7.23 19.32 -25.42
N LEU A 894 -8.51 19.02 -25.21
CA LEU A 894 -9.45 19.89 -24.51
C LEU A 894 -9.67 19.41 -23.07
N MET A 895 -9.47 20.29 -22.09
CA MET A 895 -9.82 20.02 -20.70
C MET A 895 -11.36 20.05 -20.51
N PRO A 896 -11.97 19.11 -19.75
CA PRO A 896 -13.42 19.12 -19.56
C PRO A 896 -13.84 20.34 -18.72
N PRO A 897 -14.98 21.00 -19.03
CA PRO A 897 -15.45 22.17 -18.28
C PRO A 897 -15.51 21.94 -16.76
N GLU A 898 -15.93 20.74 -16.35
CA GLU A 898 -16.01 20.28 -14.95
C GLU A 898 -14.70 20.46 -14.15
N THR A 899 -13.56 20.41 -14.85
CA THR A 899 -12.23 20.51 -14.24
C THR A 899 -11.80 21.94 -13.92
N ARG A 900 -12.50 22.93 -14.49
CA ARG A 900 -12.29 24.38 -14.33
C ARG A 900 -10.88 24.86 -14.74
N TYR A 901 -10.23 24.13 -15.66
CA TYR A 901 -9.07 24.61 -16.39
C TYR A 901 -9.52 25.35 -17.65
N VAL A 902 -8.99 26.54 -17.88
CA VAL A 902 -9.25 27.38 -19.06
C VAL A 902 -7.96 27.53 -19.86
N GLU A 903 -8.03 27.36 -21.18
CA GLU A 903 -6.90 27.60 -22.07
C GLU A 903 -6.66 29.11 -22.23
N CYS A 904 -5.44 29.56 -21.96
CA CYS A 904 -5.17 30.99 -21.73
C CYS A 904 -4.83 31.78 -22.99
N TRP A 905 -4.38 31.13 -24.07
CA TRP A 905 -4.06 31.83 -25.31
C TRP A 905 -5.30 32.45 -25.98
N PRO A 906 -6.43 31.72 -26.20
CA PRO A 906 -7.63 32.32 -26.79
C PRO A 906 -8.33 33.36 -25.90
N VAL A 907 -7.96 33.45 -24.61
CA VAL A 907 -8.44 34.50 -23.69
C VAL A 907 -7.74 35.84 -23.94
N ILE A 908 -6.50 35.82 -24.43
CA ILE A 908 -5.72 37.01 -24.79
C ILE A 908 -5.91 37.35 -26.28
N HIS A 909 -5.89 36.33 -27.15
CA HIS A 909 -5.95 36.46 -28.60
C HIS A 909 -7.14 35.66 -29.20
N PRO A 910 -8.40 36.13 -29.11
CA PRO A 910 -9.58 35.33 -29.46
C PRO A 910 -9.72 34.88 -30.92
N ASN A 911 -8.88 35.38 -31.84
CA ASN A 911 -8.88 35.05 -33.26
C ASN A 911 -7.56 34.42 -33.73
N ASP A 912 -6.63 34.11 -32.81
CA ASP A 912 -5.37 33.41 -33.10
C ASP A 912 -5.29 32.13 -32.27
N TYR A 913 -4.93 31.03 -32.92
CA TYR A 913 -4.80 29.70 -32.32
C TYR A 913 -3.42 29.49 -31.63
N GLY A 914 -2.50 30.46 -31.74
CA GLY A 914 -1.21 30.42 -31.04
C GLY A 914 -0.29 29.36 -31.62
N LYS A 915 -0.23 29.27 -32.95
CA LYS A 915 0.49 28.24 -33.69
C LYS A 915 1.98 28.28 -33.35
N THR A 916 2.47 27.23 -32.69
CA THR A 916 3.90 27.04 -32.41
C THR A 916 4.61 26.32 -33.54
N MET A 917 3.87 25.58 -34.38
CA MET A 917 4.41 24.89 -35.56
C MET A 917 3.65 25.34 -36.81
N ASP A 918 4.32 26.01 -37.74
CA ASP A 918 3.79 26.29 -39.07
C ASP A 918 4.91 26.36 -40.13
N GLU A 919 4.52 26.68 -41.37
CA GLU A 919 5.40 26.70 -42.53
C GLU A 919 6.37 27.90 -42.60
N SER A 920 6.20 28.92 -41.75
CA SER A 920 7.14 30.05 -41.65
C SER A 920 8.41 29.67 -40.89
N ASN A 921 8.33 28.65 -40.02
CA ASN A 921 9.48 27.97 -39.47
C ASN A 921 10.04 26.98 -40.51
N THR A 922 11.05 27.40 -41.26
CA THR A 922 11.65 26.57 -42.32
C THR A 922 12.43 25.35 -41.79
N PHE A 923 12.78 25.32 -40.51
CA PHE A 923 13.33 24.11 -39.85
C PHE A 923 12.22 23.09 -39.59
N CYS A 924 11.08 23.54 -39.04
CA CYS A 924 9.86 22.73 -38.92
C CYS A 924 9.47 22.13 -40.28
N LYS A 925 9.37 22.96 -41.33
CA LYS A 925 8.96 22.56 -42.69
C LYS A 925 9.87 21.50 -43.35
N LEU A 926 11.11 21.34 -42.89
CA LEU A 926 12.03 20.28 -43.36
C LEU A 926 12.00 19.01 -42.48
N LYS A 927 11.59 19.15 -41.23
CA LYS A 927 11.68 18.13 -40.16
C LYS A 927 10.35 17.42 -39.90
N ILE A 928 9.24 18.11 -40.13
CA ILE A 928 7.90 17.75 -39.67
C ILE A 928 6.92 17.77 -40.85
N GLU A 929 6.04 16.78 -40.90
CA GLU A 929 5.07 16.60 -41.96
C GLU A 929 3.92 17.64 -41.87
N GLU A 930 3.44 18.12 -43.02
CA GLU A 930 2.46 19.23 -43.16
C GLU A 930 1.18 19.06 -42.33
N ILE A 931 0.79 17.82 -42.03
CA ILE A 931 -0.36 17.45 -41.18
C ILE A 931 -0.27 17.96 -39.73
N PHE A 932 0.92 18.36 -39.27
CA PHE A 932 1.14 18.94 -37.94
C PHE A 932 1.22 20.47 -37.94
N PHE A 933 1.22 21.12 -39.11
CA PHE A 933 1.21 22.58 -39.17
C PHE A 933 -0.13 23.13 -38.63
N GLY A 934 -0.05 24.15 -37.77
CA GLY A 934 -1.20 24.69 -37.05
C GLY A 934 -1.37 24.17 -35.62
N ARG A 935 -0.47 23.28 -35.15
CA ARG A 935 -0.35 22.89 -33.74
C ARG A 935 0.12 24.04 -32.85
N SER A 936 -0.32 24.04 -31.59
CA SER A 936 0.09 24.99 -30.54
C SER A 936 0.60 24.26 -29.29
N ASP A 937 1.58 24.85 -28.61
CA ASP A 937 1.96 24.50 -27.24
C ASP A 937 1.01 25.27 -26.30
N LYS A 938 0.45 24.61 -25.29
CA LYS A 938 -0.73 25.14 -24.58
C LYS A 938 -0.43 25.52 -23.15
N VAL A 939 -1.20 26.50 -22.66
CA VAL A 939 -1.16 26.98 -21.27
C VAL A 939 -2.59 26.97 -20.71
N PHE A 940 -2.82 26.16 -19.69
CA PHE A 940 -4.10 26.01 -18.99
C PHE A 940 -4.01 26.55 -17.57
N LEU A 941 -4.98 27.37 -17.15
CA LEU A 941 -5.10 27.89 -15.78
C LEU A 941 -6.37 27.36 -15.09
N ARG A 942 -6.23 26.88 -13.85
CA ARG A 942 -7.35 26.62 -12.93
C ARG A 942 -7.19 27.46 -11.66
N THR A 943 -8.30 28.00 -11.19
CA THR A 943 -8.41 28.70 -9.90
C THR A 943 -9.40 28.00 -8.94
N GLY A 944 -9.22 28.12 -7.63
CA GLY A 944 -10.10 27.59 -6.58
C GLY A 944 -10.99 28.68 -5.94
N THR A 945 -11.98 28.37 -5.11
CA THR A 945 -12.77 27.13 -4.96
C THR A 945 -14.18 27.51 -4.50
N ALA A 946 -15.19 27.30 -5.33
CA ALA A 946 -16.58 27.55 -4.97
C ALA A 946 -17.15 26.42 -4.09
N THR A 947 -16.89 26.47 -2.78
CA THR A 947 -17.89 25.96 -1.83
C THR A 947 -19.11 26.89 -1.89
N ALA A 948 -20.32 26.35 -1.69
CA ALA A 948 -21.59 27.05 -1.96
C ALA A 948 -21.93 28.21 -0.99
N SER A 949 -20.92 28.80 -0.34
CA SER A 949 -21.02 29.89 0.63
C SER A 949 -19.85 30.89 0.58
N SER A 950 -18.92 30.79 -0.37
CA SER A 950 -17.82 31.76 -0.50
C SER A 950 -17.36 32.01 -1.94
N LEU A 951 -17.52 33.25 -2.40
CA LEU A 951 -16.93 33.77 -3.65
C LEU A 951 -15.45 34.10 -3.44
N THR A 952 -14.60 33.08 -3.49
CA THR A 952 -13.15 33.26 -3.59
C THR A 952 -12.80 33.70 -5.02
N CYS A 953 -12.22 34.89 -5.18
CA CYS A 953 -11.61 35.29 -6.44
C CYS A 953 -10.37 34.43 -6.71
N GLY A 954 -10.17 34.02 -7.96
CA GLY A 954 -8.96 33.30 -8.37
C GLY A 954 -7.70 34.18 -8.24
N VAL A 955 -6.54 33.56 -8.05
CA VAL A 955 -5.31 34.29 -7.68
C VAL A 955 -4.54 34.82 -8.91
N LEU A 956 -4.83 34.29 -10.11
CA LEU A 956 -4.18 34.67 -11.37
C LEU A 956 -5.19 35.05 -12.45
N LYS A 957 -4.80 36.00 -13.32
CA LYS A 957 -5.48 36.35 -14.57
C LYS A 957 -4.46 36.52 -15.71
N PRO A 958 -4.62 35.85 -16.87
CA PRO A 958 -3.77 36.11 -18.04
C PRO A 958 -3.92 37.56 -18.54
N VAL A 959 -2.82 38.20 -18.95
CA VAL A 959 -2.82 39.59 -19.44
C VAL A 959 -2.02 39.84 -20.72
N GLU A 960 -0.94 39.09 -20.97
CA GLU A 960 -0.10 39.22 -22.18
C GLU A 960 0.43 37.85 -22.60
N ALA A 961 0.58 37.62 -23.91
CA ALA A 961 1.21 36.41 -24.46
C ALA A 961 1.78 36.67 -25.86
N HIS A 962 2.92 36.05 -26.16
CA HIS A 962 3.60 36.14 -27.45
C HIS A 962 4.42 34.88 -27.77
N LEU A 963 4.79 34.73 -29.05
CA LEU A 963 5.65 33.66 -29.53
C LEU A 963 7.14 34.08 -29.47
N VAL A 964 8.00 33.12 -29.11
CA VAL A 964 9.44 33.31 -28.89
C VAL A 964 10.25 32.46 -29.89
N GLY A 965 11.34 33.00 -30.41
CA GLY A 965 12.20 32.31 -31.39
C GLY A 965 11.61 32.25 -32.81
N THR A 966 10.78 33.24 -33.18
CA THR A 966 10.13 33.38 -34.49
C THR A 966 11.06 33.78 -35.63
N GLN A 967 12.38 33.78 -35.42
CA GLN A 967 13.40 34.17 -36.40
C GLN A 967 14.49 33.09 -36.54
N SER A 968 15.19 33.08 -37.67
CA SER A 968 16.28 32.11 -37.91
C SER A 968 17.47 32.34 -36.98
N VAL A 969 18.26 31.28 -36.72
CA VAL A 969 19.53 31.32 -35.98
C VAL A 969 20.52 32.32 -36.59
N ASN A 970 20.47 32.54 -37.90
CA ASN A 970 21.29 33.55 -38.58
C ASN A 970 20.83 34.98 -38.24
N THR A 971 19.52 35.23 -38.26
CA THR A 971 18.94 36.54 -37.89
C THR A 971 19.23 36.87 -36.43
N GLU A 972 18.96 35.91 -35.53
CA GLU A 972 19.16 36.05 -34.08
C GLU A 972 20.62 36.30 -33.66
N ASN A 973 21.59 35.78 -34.42
CA ASN A 973 23.02 36.03 -34.18
C ASN A 973 23.61 37.12 -35.10
N GLY A 974 22.81 37.80 -35.91
CA GLY A 974 23.28 38.84 -36.85
C GLY A 974 24.35 38.37 -37.84
N ASN A 975 24.35 37.10 -38.27
CA ASN A 975 25.36 36.56 -39.19
C ASN A 975 24.80 35.44 -40.09
N GLN A 976 25.66 34.82 -40.91
CA GLN A 976 25.29 33.79 -41.90
C GLN A 976 26.08 32.48 -41.73
N LYS A 977 26.49 32.13 -40.49
CA LYS A 977 27.31 30.93 -40.21
C LYS A 977 26.50 29.64 -40.08
N ALA A 978 25.19 29.71 -39.85
CA ALA A 978 24.30 28.56 -39.81
C ALA A 978 23.60 28.38 -41.17
N PRO A 979 23.00 27.20 -41.46
CA PRO A 979 22.13 27.03 -42.61
C PRO A 979 20.95 28.02 -42.55
N ALA A 980 20.57 28.59 -43.69
CA ALA A 980 19.50 29.60 -43.76
C ALA A 980 18.11 29.06 -43.36
N TYR A 981 17.92 27.73 -43.31
CA TYR A 981 16.70 27.10 -42.83
C TYR A 981 16.65 26.92 -41.30
N LEU A 982 17.74 27.18 -40.57
CA LEU A 982 17.85 26.80 -39.16
C LEU A 982 17.14 27.81 -38.24
N PHE A 983 16.17 27.35 -37.48
CA PHE A 983 15.50 28.07 -36.38
C PHE A 983 16.00 27.56 -35.01
N PRO A 984 15.75 28.30 -33.91
CA PRO A 984 16.17 27.88 -32.56
C PRO A 984 15.56 26.53 -32.16
N SER A 985 14.33 26.28 -32.57
CA SER A 985 13.60 25.00 -32.50
C SER A 985 12.62 24.93 -33.69
N ASP A 986 12.03 23.76 -33.94
CA ASP A 986 10.90 23.56 -34.86
C ASP A 986 9.56 23.97 -34.24
N HIS A 987 9.51 24.15 -32.92
CA HIS A 987 8.45 24.89 -32.24
C HIS A 987 8.90 26.35 -32.00
N TYR A 988 7.97 27.29 -32.06
CA TYR A 988 8.08 28.57 -31.37
C TYR A 988 7.72 28.41 -29.89
N GLY A 989 8.43 29.10 -29.00
CA GLY A 989 8.12 29.11 -27.57
C GLY A 989 6.91 29.97 -27.28
N VAL A 990 6.14 29.67 -26.23
CA VAL A 990 4.99 30.45 -25.78
C VAL A 990 5.33 31.15 -24.48
N SER A 991 5.47 32.48 -24.53
CA SER A 991 5.57 33.33 -23.35
C SER A 991 4.19 33.81 -22.94
N MET A 992 3.92 33.86 -21.63
CA MET A 992 2.66 34.35 -21.09
C MET A 992 2.83 35.00 -19.71
N GLN A 993 2.19 36.14 -19.53
CA GLN A 993 2.21 36.92 -18.29
C GLN A 993 0.83 36.89 -17.60
N PHE A 994 0.85 36.69 -16.28
CA PHE A 994 -0.32 36.63 -15.43
C PHE A 994 -0.28 37.71 -14.36
N GLN A 995 -1.33 38.51 -14.27
CA GLN A 995 -1.59 39.44 -13.17
C GLN A 995 -1.98 38.65 -11.91
N VAL A 996 -1.32 38.92 -10.79
CA VAL A 996 -1.69 38.36 -9.48
C VAL A 996 -2.75 39.24 -8.83
N LEU A 997 -3.87 38.64 -8.43
CA LEU A 997 -5.10 39.29 -7.93
C LEU A 997 -5.21 39.24 -6.40
#